data_AF-A0AAW1QIJ2-F1
#
_entry.id   AF-A0AAW1QIJ2-F1
#
_cell.length_a   1.000
_cell.length_b   1.000
_cell.length_c   1.000
_cell.angle_alpha   90.00
_cell.angle_beta   90.00
_cell.angle_gamma   90.00
#
_symmetry.space_group_name_H-M   'P 1'
#
loop_
_entity.id
_entity.type
_entity.pdbx_description
1 polymer ?
#
loop_
_entity_poly.entity_id
_entity_poly.type
_entity_poly.pdbx_seq_one_letter_code
_entity_poly.pdbx_strand_id
1 'polypeptide(L)'
;MAQAVPQAVVLSIPSQSNLTVSLSLGGRERHLDRPKDEPLSKALGRLQKALSDAEQGAKGKRKKKEGALQQPAVQVAASILNQQREAVDPSLPNDAAWQDGFCLQVGEASYQIIRNPPTVHKLSNQGLLFTGVPICPVAELLFADEGESTWEWLRGEPGNAETATQGSKASESVWQPVSSTHVFTPGHTDINHALKIRCTPAECRTHALSDESNGQPSSSSAERVVHGEPAELELGVVQAAPEPSAGAGRHALTQQPLAAPHVRIVTYNILADQYASQEHSQKVLFSFCPSRWLDPDYRRPLVLQELLGYHADVICLQEVDETAFSRYFQPQFHAAGYDGTYANKAGSVREGEAMFWRRARYRAVTQHKLRLQDFFRSWNSSSGASTPLLQQIQPMLMACPSLAESLCKISTVAQLVIFTPTTGCSEQNAPICLANTHLFFHPLAVHIRTLSIAAILETAHSLIHKALQDAETSAALKGIAPSFVLCGDLNSDLRHGIPGAIEIMRRGQLFQDHWEWDHRPIFSFGAKDSAPPRSSRASSSKIGPAQHQDPGCFADEKLWIPLRKPKQHNGYRSLPARKPDVLQPVHLTSPFGPLRSADDLLLPYTNYVRGYQGLLDYIFLQPGRMEVKQLLPIPSCKDLASFIPSLRFPSDHIAVVAELTWRSPSVTNSNGRLESSHEATSSQTALTTGSQGSKAAQGSSQEAIQPGRGRLLEADLRLAGAAASMLRDNRVLAVPTDTLYGLAACAGSSVGLQRLYDIKKRPAGLPLGICVGDVSDVGTYGDASHLPDGLLEAVLPGPVTLILPRHPHTRLSPLLNPGLPSLGIRVPDSDFIREICRHHQSAGLGALALTSANLSGGQSSVEVLQFQELWSSCTAVFDAGKIEAEACGSTILELCTPGAAKVVRAGINCDTYLERMRSFGLQTVR
;
A
#
# COMPACT_ATOMS: atom_id res chain seq x y z
N MET A 1 22.63 2.86 -59.20
CA MET A 1 22.36 3.38 -57.85
C MET A 1 22.64 4.87 -57.88
N ALA A 2 21.61 5.72 -57.77
CA ALA A 2 21.82 7.15 -57.58
C ALA A 2 22.53 7.33 -56.23
N GLN A 3 23.68 8.00 -56.20
CA GLN A 3 24.34 8.34 -54.94
C GLN A 3 23.39 9.21 -54.12
N ALA A 4 23.10 8.78 -52.88
CA ALA A 4 22.30 9.58 -51.95
C ALA A 4 22.95 10.96 -51.78
N VAL A 5 22.15 12.03 -51.89
CA VAL A 5 22.64 13.39 -51.70
C VAL A 5 23.13 13.52 -50.24
N PRO A 6 24.34 14.04 -49.99
CA PRO A 6 24.83 14.26 -48.63
C PRO A 6 23.88 15.16 -47.85
N GLN A 7 23.70 14.90 -46.55
CA GLN A 7 22.77 15.66 -45.72
C GLN A 7 23.51 16.37 -44.57
N ALA A 8 22.99 17.52 -44.19
CA ALA A 8 23.33 18.23 -42.96
C ALA A 8 22.07 18.28 -42.09
N VAL A 9 22.05 17.50 -41.02
CA VAL A 9 20.91 17.42 -40.10
C VAL A 9 21.05 18.52 -39.05
N VAL A 10 20.02 19.35 -38.94
CA VAL A 10 19.97 20.47 -38.00
C VAL A 10 18.87 20.22 -36.99
N LEU A 11 19.21 20.14 -35.71
CA LEU A 11 18.23 20.10 -34.61
C LEU A 11 18.23 21.46 -33.90
N SER A 12 17.14 22.21 -34.07
CA SER A 12 16.85 23.42 -33.32
C SER A 12 15.61 23.21 -32.47
N ILE A 13 15.84 22.78 -31.22
CA ILE A 13 14.78 22.50 -30.24
C ILE A 13 14.35 23.84 -29.62
N PRO A 14 13.08 24.28 -29.71
CA PRO A 14 12.66 25.63 -29.30
C PRO A 14 13.09 26.04 -27.88
N SER A 15 13.11 25.11 -26.93
CA SER A 15 13.48 25.34 -25.52
C SER A 15 14.99 25.46 -25.26
N GLN A 16 15.85 25.16 -26.24
CA GLN A 16 17.30 25.22 -26.10
C GLN A 16 17.87 26.52 -26.65
N SER A 17 18.93 27.04 -26.04
CA SER A 17 19.66 28.23 -26.52
C SER A 17 20.53 27.95 -27.74
N ASN A 18 20.85 26.67 -27.95
CA ASN A 18 21.73 26.22 -29.02
C ASN A 18 20.96 25.38 -30.04
N LEU A 19 21.52 25.29 -31.25
CA LEU A 19 21.17 24.30 -32.25
C LEU A 19 22.36 23.39 -32.52
N THR A 20 22.08 22.15 -32.92
CA THR A 20 23.11 21.20 -33.32
C THR A 20 23.08 20.94 -34.82
N VAL A 21 24.25 20.87 -35.45
CA VAL A 21 24.41 20.51 -36.88
C VAL A 21 25.28 19.27 -36.99
N SER A 22 24.77 18.23 -37.65
CA SER A 22 25.44 16.93 -37.85
C SER A 22 25.61 16.64 -39.34
N LEU A 23 26.83 16.34 -39.77
CA LEU A 23 27.15 15.99 -41.17
C LEU A 23 28.47 15.20 -41.28
N SER A 24 28.61 14.42 -42.36
CA SER A 24 29.87 13.76 -42.71
C SER A 24 30.72 14.64 -43.63
N LEU A 25 31.76 15.26 -43.08
CA LEU A 25 32.67 16.17 -43.81
C LEU A 25 34.05 15.54 -43.96
N GLY A 26 34.47 15.26 -45.20
CA GLY A 26 35.76 14.64 -45.48
C GLY A 26 35.88 13.19 -44.97
N GLY A 27 34.77 12.45 -44.96
CA GLY A 27 34.69 11.07 -44.46
C GLY A 27 34.72 10.93 -42.93
N ARG A 28 34.49 12.02 -42.20
CA ARG A 28 34.35 12.01 -40.73
C ARG A 28 33.06 12.72 -40.33
N GLU A 29 32.36 12.14 -39.36
CA GLU A 29 31.25 12.80 -38.69
C GLU A 29 31.71 14.09 -38.00
N ARG A 30 30.87 15.11 -38.09
CA ARG A 30 31.04 16.42 -37.50
C ARG A 30 29.76 16.83 -36.81
N HIS A 31 29.88 17.17 -35.53
CA HIS A 31 28.82 17.76 -34.75
C HIS A 31 29.22 19.17 -34.32
N LEU A 32 28.40 20.16 -34.64
CA LEU A 32 28.52 21.52 -34.12
C LEU A 32 27.39 21.77 -33.14
N ASP A 33 27.71 22.28 -31.96
CA ASP A 33 26.76 22.80 -30.98
C ASP A 33 26.98 24.32 -30.88
N ARG A 34 26.02 25.11 -31.37
CA ARG A 34 26.17 26.57 -31.54
C ARG A 34 24.97 27.33 -30.96
N PRO A 35 25.20 28.50 -30.34
CA PRO A 35 24.10 29.39 -29.97
C PRO A 35 23.27 29.79 -31.20
N LYS A 36 21.95 29.82 -31.01
CA LYS A 36 20.97 30.15 -32.05
C LYS A 36 21.08 31.59 -32.54
N ASP A 37 21.44 32.49 -31.64
CA ASP A 37 21.62 33.93 -31.83
C ASP A 37 22.99 34.30 -32.41
N GLU A 38 23.93 33.35 -32.45
CA GLU A 38 25.26 33.61 -33.00
C GLU A 38 25.19 33.79 -34.53
N PRO A 39 25.95 34.75 -35.11
CA PRO A 39 26.04 34.93 -36.55
C PRO A 39 26.53 33.67 -37.28
N LEU A 40 25.86 33.34 -38.39
CA LEU A 40 26.13 32.18 -39.26
C LEU A 40 27.61 32.08 -39.67
N SER A 41 28.26 33.22 -39.93
CA SER A 41 29.69 33.32 -40.29
C SER A 41 30.62 32.52 -39.37
N LYS A 42 30.32 32.46 -38.06
CA LYS A 42 31.13 31.72 -37.09
C LYS A 42 30.94 30.20 -37.19
N ALA A 43 29.74 29.73 -37.52
CA ALA A 43 29.48 28.31 -37.77
C ALA A 43 30.14 27.85 -39.07
N LEU A 44 29.96 28.63 -40.15
CA LEU A 44 30.59 28.38 -41.46
C LEU A 44 32.12 28.38 -41.38
N GLY A 45 32.71 29.35 -40.67
CA GLY A 45 34.16 29.41 -40.48
C GLY A 45 34.75 28.17 -39.78
N ARG A 46 34.00 27.55 -38.85
CA ARG A 46 34.42 26.29 -38.21
C ARG A 46 34.35 25.10 -39.15
N LEU A 47 33.30 24.99 -39.94
CA LEU A 47 33.17 23.94 -40.96
C LEU A 47 34.30 24.03 -41.99
N GLN A 48 34.61 25.25 -42.44
CA GLN A 48 35.69 25.51 -43.37
C GLN A 48 37.06 25.13 -42.78
N LYS A 49 37.31 25.48 -41.51
CA LYS A 49 38.53 25.06 -40.79
C LYS A 49 38.61 23.53 -40.67
N ALA A 50 37.51 22.88 -40.32
CA ALA A 50 37.45 21.43 -40.16
C ALA A 50 37.72 20.65 -41.46
N LEU A 51 37.30 21.21 -42.60
CA LEU A 51 37.64 20.67 -43.93
C LEU A 51 39.13 20.82 -44.22
N SER A 52 39.69 22.02 -44.02
CA SER A 52 41.13 22.29 -44.23
C SER A 52 42.02 21.36 -43.39
N ASP A 53 41.67 21.15 -42.12
CA ASP A 53 42.40 20.24 -41.22
C ASP A 53 42.34 18.78 -41.71
N ALA A 54 41.19 18.33 -42.25
CA ALA A 54 41.02 16.99 -42.80
C ALA A 54 41.87 16.77 -44.07
N GLU A 55 41.88 17.74 -44.97
CA GLU A 55 42.66 17.70 -46.21
C GLU A 55 44.18 17.74 -45.95
N GLN A 56 44.62 18.54 -44.97
CA GLN A 56 46.03 18.60 -44.55
C GLN A 56 46.49 17.30 -43.87
N GLY A 57 45.64 16.68 -43.04
CA GLY A 57 45.92 15.38 -42.43
C GLY A 57 46.04 14.23 -43.44
N ALA A 58 45.25 14.26 -44.52
CA ALA A 58 45.35 13.31 -45.64
C ALA A 58 46.62 13.52 -46.46
N LYS A 59 47.02 14.78 -46.71
CA LYS A 59 48.30 15.13 -47.38
C LYS A 59 49.52 14.76 -46.52
N GLY A 60 49.44 14.87 -45.19
CA GLY A 60 50.51 14.48 -44.26
C GLY A 60 50.83 12.98 -44.24
N LYS A 61 49.83 12.10 -44.43
CA LYS A 61 50.06 10.65 -44.61
C LYS A 61 50.65 10.29 -45.98
N ARG A 62 50.35 11.06 -47.03
CA ARG A 62 50.96 10.89 -48.37
C ARG A 62 52.40 11.44 -48.43
N LYS A 63 52.73 12.49 -47.67
CA LYS A 63 54.06 13.14 -47.65
C LYS A 63 55.22 12.34 -47.03
N LYS A 64 55.02 11.07 -46.68
CA LYS A 64 56.14 10.13 -46.39
C LYS A 64 56.65 9.41 -47.64
N LYS A 65 56.06 9.67 -48.82
CA LYS A 65 56.64 9.38 -50.12
C LYS A 65 56.49 10.62 -51.01
N GLU A 66 57.63 11.16 -51.39
CA GLU A 66 57.86 12.21 -52.41
C GLU A 66 57.72 13.68 -51.97
N GLY A 67 58.75 14.42 -52.40
CA GLY A 67 59.10 15.78 -52.01
C GLY A 67 58.21 16.85 -52.63
N ALA A 68 58.33 18.04 -52.06
CA ALA A 68 57.39 19.13 -52.14
C ALA A 68 57.25 19.81 -53.51
N LEU A 69 56.03 20.26 -53.79
CA LEU A 69 55.73 21.56 -54.41
C LEU A 69 54.45 22.11 -53.79
N GLN A 70 54.51 23.32 -53.23
CA GLN A 70 53.38 24.06 -52.66
C GLN A 70 52.69 24.84 -53.78
N GLN A 71 51.41 24.54 -54.02
CA GLN A 71 50.50 25.43 -54.74
C GLN A 71 49.69 26.27 -53.72
N PRO A 72 49.24 27.49 -54.09
CA PRO A 72 48.44 28.33 -53.22
C PRO A 72 47.08 27.65 -52.94
N ALA A 73 46.67 27.62 -51.68
CA ALA A 73 45.36 27.08 -51.30
C ALA A 73 44.25 28.03 -51.77
N VAL A 74 43.40 27.57 -52.69
CA VAL A 74 42.12 28.22 -53.01
C VAL A 74 41.28 28.24 -51.73
N GLN A 75 40.87 29.42 -51.29
CA GLN A 75 40.08 29.61 -50.09
C GLN A 75 38.63 29.23 -50.39
N VAL A 76 38.28 27.95 -50.25
CA VAL A 76 36.91 27.49 -50.58
C VAL A 76 35.96 27.90 -49.46
N ALA A 77 35.12 28.90 -49.70
CA ALA A 77 34.19 29.46 -48.70
C ALA A 77 33.05 28.49 -48.41
N ALA A 78 32.70 28.32 -47.13
CA ALA A 78 31.46 27.66 -46.74
C ALA A 78 30.31 28.67 -46.79
N SER A 79 29.16 28.28 -47.35
CA SER A 79 27.95 29.12 -47.45
C SER A 79 26.67 28.28 -47.34
N ILE A 80 25.56 28.91 -46.97
CA ILE A 80 24.23 28.31 -47.09
C ILE A 80 23.53 28.99 -48.26
N LEU A 81 22.88 28.21 -49.12
CA LEU A 81 22.07 28.65 -50.24
C LEU A 81 20.58 28.44 -49.90
N ASN A 82 19.75 29.45 -50.15
CA ASN A 82 18.30 29.32 -50.04
C ASN A 82 17.72 28.45 -51.18
N GLN A 83 16.39 28.26 -51.21
CA GLN A 83 15.73 27.45 -52.24
C GLN A 83 15.91 28.00 -53.67
N GLN A 84 16.11 29.31 -53.81
CA GLN A 84 16.40 30.00 -55.07
C GLN A 84 17.90 29.93 -55.45
N ARG A 85 18.72 29.21 -54.67
CA ARG A 85 20.18 29.09 -54.80
C ARG A 85 20.96 30.39 -54.57
N GLU A 86 20.40 31.32 -53.81
CA GLU A 86 21.08 32.54 -53.41
C GLU A 86 21.77 32.37 -52.05
N ALA A 87 22.94 32.98 -51.88
CA ALA A 87 23.68 32.89 -50.63
C ALA A 87 22.96 33.62 -49.48
N VAL A 88 22.74 32.91 -48.39
CA VAL A 88 22.19 33.43 -47.14
C VAL A 88 23.21 34.37 -46.48
N ASP A 89 22.76 35.54 -46.00
CA ASP A 89 23.62 36.53 -45.35
C ASP A 89 24.35 35.92 -44.14
N PRO A 90 25.71 35.89 -44.12
CA PRO A 90 26.50 35.36 -43.00
C PRO A 90 26.33 36.10 -41.66
N SER A 91 25.70 37.28 -41.66
CA SER A 91 25.37 38.04 -40.45
C SER A 91 24.12 37.53 -39.73
N LEU A 92 23.27 36.77 -40.42
CA LEU A 92 22.03 36.24 -39.85
C LEU A 92 22.33 35.31 -38.67
N PRO A 93 21.45 35.30 -37.64
CA PRO A 93 21.49 34.30 -36.58
C PRO A 93 21.42 32.89 -37.15
N ASN A 94 22.14 31.94 -36.56
CA ASN A 94 22.12 30.54 -36.95
C ASN A 94 20.68 30.00 -37.09
N ASP A 95 19.79 30.30 -36.14
CA ASP A 95 18.42 29.76 -36.17
C ASP A 95 17.56 30.26 -37.36
N ALA A 96 17.89 31.44 -37.89
CA ALA A 96 17.27 31.99 -39.10
C ALA A 96 17.94 31.47 -40.38
N ALA A 97 19.23 31.15 -40.33
CA ALA A 97 20.00 30.72 -41.50
C ALA A 97 19.86 29.23 -41.85
N TRP A 98 19.77 28.35 -40.84
CA TRP A 98 19.69 26.91 -41.04
C TRP A 98 18.23 26.45 -41.26
N GLN A 99 17.70 26.65 -42.47
CA GLN A 99 16.31 26.28 -42.82
C GLN A 99 16.19 24.95 -43.58
N ASP A 100 15.05 24.29 -43.42
CA ASP A 100 14.73 23.06 -44.16
C ASP A 100 14.69 23.32 -45.67
N GLY A 101 15.28 22.43 -46.46
CA GLY A 101 15.34 22.56 -47.92
C GLY A 101 16.37 23.58 -48.42
N PHE A 102 17.10 24.27 -47.54
CA PHE A 102 18.29 25.04 -47.92
C PHE A 102 19.46 24.08 -48.18
N CYS A 103 20.53 24.58 -48.77
CA CYS A 103 21.69 23.79 -49.14
C CYS A 103 22.95 24.36 -48.51
N LEU A 104 23.68 23.54 -47.74
CA LEU A 104 24.99 23.90 -47.21
C LEU A 104 26.05 23.54 -48.26
N GLN A 105 26.88 24.50 -48.65
CA GLN A 105 28.04 24.30 -49.50
C GLN A 105 29.31 24.44 -48.66
N VAL A 106 30.16 23.41 -48.63
CA VAL A 106 31.47 23.44 -47.94
C VAL A 106 32.50 22.82 -48.86
N GLY A 107 33.42 23.63 -49.39
CA GLY A 107 34.32 23.10 -50.41
C GLY A 107 33.58 22.96 -51.76
N GLU A 108 33.86 21.86 -52.45
CA GLU A 108 33.08 21.39 -53.60
C GLU A 108 31.88 20.52 -53.20
N ALA A 109 31.75 20.19 -51.91
CA ALA A 109 30.68 19.34 -51.41
C ALA A 109 29.41 20.15 -51.11
N SER A 110 28.26 19.56 -51.46
CA SER A 110 26.93 20.12 -51.30
C SER A 110 26.10 19.19 -50.41
N TYR A 111 25.48 19.75 -49.37
CA TYR A 111 24.68 19.03 -48.38
C TYR A 111 23.28 19.62 -48.35
N GLN A 112 22.26 18.77 -48.50
CA GLN A 112 20.89 19.18 -48.27
C GLN A 112 20.67 19.40 -46.76
N ILE A 113 20.17 20.56 -46.37
CA ILE A 113 19.82 20.85 -44.98
C ILE A 113 18.48 20.21 -44.68
N ILE A 114 18.46 19.36 -43.66
CA ILE A 114 17.25 18.78 -43.09
C ILE A 114 17.10 19.34 -41.69
N ARG A 115 16.13 20.24 -41.50
CA ARG A 115 15.89 20.87 -40.20
C ARG A 115 14.80 20.12 -39.45
N ASN A 116 15.07 19.81 -38.18
CA ASN A 116 14.14 19.19 -37.26
C ASN A 116 13.46 17.93 -37.83
N PRO A 117 14.21 16.95 -38.39
CA PRO A 117 13.60 15.69 -38.79
C PRO A 117 13.06 14.92 -37.58
N PRO A 118 12.09 14.03 -37.77
CA PRO A 118 11.71 13.04 -36.77
C PRO A 118 12.95 12.36 -36.19
N THR A 119 13.13 12.44 -34.88
CA THR A 119 14.36 11.99 -34.23
C THR A 119 14.05 11.29 -32.90
N VAL A 120 14.64 10.13 -32.68
CA VAL A 120 14.71 9.52 -31.34
C VAL A 120 15.87 10.18 -30.60
N HIS A 121 15.57 11.08 -29.68
CA HIS A 121 16.59 11.74 -28.86
C HIS A 121 17.21 10.75 -27.87
N LYS A 122 16.38 9.86 -27.33
CA LYS A 122 16.81 8.84 -26.38
C LYS A 122 15.88 7.64 -26.42
N LEU A 123 16.46 6.45 -26.41
CA LEU A 123 15.73 5.20 -26.29
C LEU A 123 16.25 4.45 -25.05
N SER A 124 15.35 4.02 -24.17
CA SER A 124 15.75 3.36 -22.92
C SER A 124 14.74 2.32 -22.44
N ASN A 125 15.25 1.36 -21.68
CA ASN A 125 14.47 0.36 -20.94
C ASN A 125 15.05 0.22 -19.53
N GLN A 126 14.23 -0.14 -18.55
CA GLN A 126 14.65 -0.39 -17.17
C GLN A 126 14.14 -1.76 -16.70
N GLY A 127 14.83 -2.39 -15.75
CA GLY A 127 14.46 -3.70 -15.23
C GLY A 127 15.01 -4.88 -16.02
N LEU A 128 15.16 -6.00 -15.32
CA LEU A 128 15.45 -7.30 -15.90
C LEU A 128 14.27 -7.79 -16.74
N LEU A 129 14.60 -8.61 -17.74
CA LEU A 129 13.61 -9.16 -18.66
C LEU A 129 13.13 -10.51 -18.14
N PHE A 130 11.89 -10.60 -17.69
CA PHE A 130 11.29 -11.86 -17.26
C PHE A 130 10.19 -12.30 -18.22
N THR A 131 10.05 -13.61 -18.39
CA THR A 131 8.92 -14.21 -19.10
C THR A 131 7.59 -13.80 -18.46
N GLY A 132 6.61 -13.44 -19.28
CA GLY A 132 5.28 -13.02 -18.83
C GLY A 132 5.21 -11.60 -18.27
N VAL A 133 6.32 -10.84 -18.24
CA VAL A 133 6.33 -9.42 -17.85
C VAL A 133 6.40 -8.55 -19.09
N PRO A 134 5.43 -7.64 -19.32
CA PRO A 134 5.45 -6.78 -20.50
C PRO A 134 6.58 -5.75 -20.41
N ILE A 135 7.27 -5.56 -21.53
CA ILE A 135 8.34 -4.59 -21.69
C ILE A 135 7.81 -3.44 -22.56
N CYS A 136 7.75 -2.25 -21.97
CA CYS A 136 7.38 -1.00 -22.65
C CYS A 136 8.59 -0.06 -22.60
N PRO A 137 9.38 0.03 -23.68
CA PRO A 137 10.53 0.92 -23.75
C PRO A 137 10.09 2.37 -23.94
N VAL A 138 10.90 3.28 -23.41
CA VAL A 138 10.65 4.72 -23.44
C VAL A 138 11.53 5.37 -24.51
N ALA A 139 10.88 6.01 -25.48
CA ALA A 139 11.52 6.85 -26.48
C ALA A 139 11.19 8.32 -26.20
N GLU A 140 12.22 9.15 -26.04
CA GLU A 140 12.09 10.61 -26.07
C GLU A 140 12.16 11.03 -27.55
N LEU A 141 11.00 11.32 -28.14
CA LEU A 141 10.86 11.70 -29.54
C LEU A 141 10.94 13.22 -29.71
N LEU A 142 11.63 13.68 -30.74
CA LEU A 142 11.67 15.07 -31.17
C LEU A 142 11.16 15.17 -32.60
N PHE A 143 10.24 16.11 -32.84
CA PHE A 143 9.66 16.35 -34.16
C PHE A 143 9.07 15.07 -34.79
N ALA A 144 8.49 14.20 -33.96
CA ALA A 144 7.91 12.93 -34.37
C ALA A 144 6.62 12.68 -33.58
N ASP A 145 5.67 12.05 -34.25
CA ASP A 145 4.41 11.57 -33.70
C ASP A 145 4.58 10.13 -33.21
N GLU A 146 4.27 9.86 -31.95
CA GLU A 146 4.39 8.51 -31.37
C GLU A 146 3.50 7.50 -32.09
N GLY A 147 2.32 7.92 -32.56
CA GLY A 147 1.37 7.07 -33.29
C GLY A 147 1.81 6.68 -34.71
N GLU A 148 2.65 7.50 -35.34
CA GLU A 148 3.21 7.23 -36.68
C GLU A 148 4.57 6.50 -36.60
N SER A 149 5.22 6.56 -35.43
CA SER A 149 6.51 5.92 -35.19
C SER A 149 6.36 4.39 -35.12
N THR A 150 7.32 3.67 -35.68
CA THR A 150 7.27 2.20 -35.76
C THR A 150 8.27 1.54 -34.83
N TRP A 151 7.92 0.33 -34.39
CA TRP A 151 8.68 -0.45 -33.44
C TRP A 151 8.98 -1.83 -34.02
N GLU A 152 10.16 -2.35 -33.74
CA GLU A 152 10.53 -3.71 -34.12
C GLU A 152 11.37 -4.35 -33.01
N TRP A 153 10.91 -5.50 -32.53
CA TRP A 153 11.60 -6.34 -31.57
C TRP A 153 12.37 -7.41 -32.30
N LEU A 154 13.64 -7.56 -31.95
CA LEU A 154 14.53 -8.58 -32.48
C LEU A 154 15.08 -9.46 -31.36
N ARG A 155 15.26 -10.74 -31.66
CA ARG A 155 15.80 -11.77 -30.77
C ARG A 155 17.14 -12.28 -31.31
N GLY A 156 18.17 -12.27 -30.48
CA GLY A 156 19.49 -12.83 -30.82
C GLY A 156 19.56 -14.34 -30.64
N GLU A 157 20.66 -14.98 -31.03
CA GLU A 157 20.89 -16.41 -30.77
C GLU A 157 21.12 -16.72 -29.27
N PRO A 158 20.81 -17.95 -28.80
CA PRO A 158 21.05 -18.34 -27.41
C PRO A 158 22.56 -18.28 -27.10
N GLY A 159 22.93 -17.66 -25.97
CA GLY A 159 24.33 -17.59 -25.52
C GLY A 159 25.13 -16.36 -25.99
N ASN A 160 24.56 -15.48 -26.82
CA ASN A 160 25.22 -14.22 -27.24
C ASN A 160 25.62 -13.29 -26.07
N ALA A 161 25.08 -13.50 -24.87
CA ALA A 161 25.35 -12.67 -23.71
C ALA A 161 26.64 -13.01 -22.94
N GLU A 162 27.13 -14.26 -22.98
CA GLU A 162 28.35 -14.63 -22.27
C GLU A 162 29.62 -14.01 -22.90
N THR A 163 29.57 -13.70 -24.21
CA THR A 163 30.68 -13.10 -24.96
C THR A 163 30.75 -11.58 -24.89
N ALA A 164 29.76 -10.89 -24.31
CA ALA A 164 29.69 -9.42 -24.29
C ALA A 164 30.44 -8.75 -23.11
N THR A 165 30.89 -9.50 -22.11
CA THR A 165 31.59 -8.96 -20.92
C THR A 165 33.11 -8.84 -21.07
N GLN A 166 33.68 -9.33 -22.17
CA GLN A 166 35.09 -9.15 -22.50
C GLN A 166 35.17 -8.68 -23.95
N GLY A 167 35.77 -7.50 -24.18
CA GLY A 167 35.80 -6.78 -25.47
C GLY A 167 36.50 -7.49 -26.63
N SER A 168 36.04 -8.68 -27.00
CA SER A 168 36.38 -9.39 -28.22
C SER A 168 35.46 -8.90 -29.35
N LYS A 169 36.02 -8.76 -30.56
CA LYS A 169 35.29 -8.32 -31.75
C LYS A 169 34.15 -9.32 -32.01
N ALA A 170 32.91 -8.86 -31.85
CA ALA A 170 31.71 -9.64 -32.08
C ALA A 170 31.70 -10.20 -33.52
N SER A 171 31.52 -11.52 -33.63
CA SER A 171 30.90 -12.14 -34.79
C SER A 171 29.59 -11.41 -35.08
N GLU A 172 29.26 -11.12 -36.35
CA GLU A 172 27.97 -10.54 -36.73
C GLU A 172 26.83 -11.43 -36.20
N SER A 173 26.25 -11.03 -35.07
CA SER A 173 25.18 -11.77 -34.40
C SER A 173 23.93 -11.71 -35.26
N VAL A 174 23.35 -12.86 -35.59
CA VAL A 174 22.08 -12.94 -36.32
C VAL A 174 20.94 -12.52 -35.39
N TRP A 175 20.19 -11.50 -35.80
CA TRP A 175 19.00 -10.99 -35.10
C TRP A 175 17.74 -11.34 -35.88
N GLN A 176 16.75 -11.96 -35.23
CA GLN A 176 15.48 -12.38 -35.84
C GLN A 176 14.32 -11.49 -35.34
N PRO A 177 13.50 -10.90 -36.23
CA PRO A 177 12.30 -10.16 -35.82
C PRO A 177 11.31 -11.06 -35.09
N VAL A 178 10.74 -10.59 -33.98
CA VAL A 178 9.76 -11.33 -33.16
C VAL A 178 8.47 -10.56 -32.89
N SER A 179 8.47 -9.23 -33.00
CA SER A 179 7.26 -8.41 -32.89
C SER A 179 7.45 -7.04 -33.54
N SER A 180 6.37 -6.39 -33.94
CA SER A 180 6.33 -4.99 -34.41
C SER A 180 5.49 -4.06 -33.51
N THR A 181 5.01 -4.57 -32.37
CA THR A 181 4.27 -3.79 -31.39
C THR A 181 5.22 -2.98 -30.51
N HIS A 182 4.75 -1.83 -29.98
CA HIS A 182 5.53 -1.04 -29.03
C HIS A 182 5.86 -1.84 -27.75
N VAL A 183 4.88 -2.60 -27.23
CA VAL A 183 5.07 -3.49 -26.09
C VAL A 183 5.37 -4.91 -26.55
N PHE A 184 6.31 -5.58 -25.88
CA PHE A 184 6.57 -7.00 -26.06
C PHE A 184 6.57 -7.73 -24.72
N THR A 185 5.91 -8.88 -24.65
CA THR A 185 5.90 -9.75 -23.46
C THR A 185 6.65 -11.04 -23.79
N PRO A 186 7.85 -11.25 -23.24
CA PRO A 186 8.65 -12.44 -23.55
C PRO A 186 7.92 -13.73 -23.13
N GLY A 187 7.97 -14.75 -23.97
CA GLY A 187 7.47 -16.09 -23.70
C GLY A 187 8.57 -17.06 -23.26
N HIS A 188 8.21 -18.30 -22.95
CA HIS A 188 9.18 -19.35 -22.58
C HIS A 188 10.23 -19.62 -23.67
N THR A 189 9.89 -19.41 -24.95
CA THR A 189 10.80 -19.58 -26.07
C THR A 189 11.88 -18.51 -26.15
N ASP A 190 11.75 -17.42 -25.40
CA ASP A 190 12.70 -16.31 -25.43
C ASP A 190 13.74 -16.41 -24.31
N ILE A 191 13.57 -17.33 -23.36
CA ILE A 191 14.53 -17.56 -22.27
C ILE A 191 15.93 -17.82 -22.83
N ASN A 192 16.95 -17.21 -22.22
CA ASN A 192 18.36 -17.25 -22.62
C ASN A 192 18.69 -16.51 -23.94
N HIS A 193 17.72 -15.85 -24.56
CA HIS A 193 17.97 -14.96 -25.70
C HIS A 193 18.07 -13.50 -25.25
N ALA A 194 18.98 -12.76 -25.87
CA ALA A 194 19.01 -11.30 -25.77
C ALA A 194 17.94 -10.69 -26.69
N LEU A 195 17.35 -9.58 -26.25
CA LEU A 195 16.42 -8.80 -27.07
C LEU A 195 17.07 -7.50 -27.54
N LYS A 196 16.63 -7.01 -28.69
CA LYS A 196 16.95 -5.68 -29.20
C LYS A 196 15.67 -5.04 -29.67
N ILE A 197 15.51 -3.74 -29.45
CA ILE A 197 14.42 -2.97 -30.02
C ILE A 197 14.94 -1.90 -30.97
N ARG A 198 14.23 -1.72 -32.08
CA ARG A 198 14.44 -0.66 -33.05
C ARG A 198 13.19 0.23 -33.06
N CYS A 199 13.40 1.53 -32.86
CA CYS A 199 12.36 2.56 -32.96
C CYS A 199 12.68 3.45 -34.17
N THR A 200 11.74 3.55 -35.11
CA THR A 200 11.86 4.46 -36.26
C THR A 200 10.90 5.63 -36.03
N PRO A 201 11.40 6.84 -35.74
CA PRO A 201 10.55 8.00 -35.49
C PRO A 201 9.89 8.44 -36.80
N ALA A 202 8.64 8.89 -36.73
CA ALA A 202 7.96 9.42 -37.91
C ALA A 202 7.03 10.57 -37.55
N GLU A 203 6.73 11.43 -38.50
CA GLU A 203 5.70 12.48 -38.36
C GLU A 203 4.80 12.50 -39.60
N CYS A 204 3.54 12.90 -39.43
CA CYS A 204 2.64 13.13 -40.56
C CYS A 204 2.71 14.59 -41.02
N ARG A 205 3.29 14.86 -42.20
CA ARG A 205 3.31 16.22 -42.77
C ARG A 205 2.13 16.41 -43.72
N THR A 206 1.37 17.50 -43.51
CA THR A 206 0.40 18.00 -44.50
C THR A 206 1.09 19.01 -45.42
N HIS A 207 1.30 18.63 -46.68
CA HIS A 207 1.70 19.60 -47.69
C HIS A 207 0.45 20.27 -48.28
N ALA A 208 0.37 21.59 -48.17
CA ALA A 208 -0.51 22.37 -49.04
C ALA A 208 0.07 22.29 -50.47
N LEU A 209 -0.64 21.62 -51.38
CA LEU A 209 -0.33 21.70 -52.80
C LEU A 209 -0.65 23.12 -53.27
N SER A 210 0.36 23.97 -53.40
CA SER A 210 0.21 25.24 -54.12
C SER A 210 0.26 24.93 -55.62
N ASP A 211 -0.88 24.58 -56.19
CA ASP A 211 -1.04 24.46 -57.64
C ASP A 211 -1.35 25.86 -58.21
N GLU A 212 -0.31 26.66 -58.45
CA GLU A 212 -0.42 27.98 -59.11
C GLU A 212 -0.65 27.85 -60.62
N SER A 213 -1.55 26.96 -61.07
CA SER A 213 -1.82 26.83 -62.51
C SER A 213 -3.28 26.76 -62.94
N ASN A 214 -4.28 26.74 -62.04
CA ASN A 214 -5.66 27.10 -62.39
C ASN A 214 -6.46 27.34 -61.10
N GLY A 215 -7.07 28.52 -60.96
CA GLY A 215 -7.79 28.97 -59.76
C GLY A 215 -9.06 28.17 -59.41
N GLN A 216 -8.90 26.90 -59.03
CA GLN A 216 -9.88 26.14 -58.26
C GLN A 216 -9.18 25.45 -57.09
N PRO A 217 -9.74 25.52 -55.86
CA PRO A 217 -9.21 24.80 -54.72
C PRO A 217 -9.47 23.30 -54.91
N SER A 218 -8.42 22.52 -55.19
CA SER A 218 -8.45 21.07 -55.06
C SER A 218 -8.35 20.70 -53.58
N SER A 219 -9.32 19.94 -53.07
CA SER A 219 -9.44 19.57 -51.65
C SER A 219 -8.63 18.33 -51.26
N SER A 220 -7.69 17.86 -52.08
CA SER A 220 -6.85 16.70 -51.76
C SER A 220 -5.48 17.15 -51.26
N SER A 221 -5.35 17.35 -49.95
CA SER A 221 -4.04 17.33 -49.31
C SER A 221 -3.56 15.87 -49.25
N ALA A 222 -2.38 15.60 -49.80
CA ALA A 222 -1.76 14.28 -49.66
C ALA A 222 -0.95 14.28 -48.37
N GLU A 223 -1.44 13.59 -47.35
CA GLU A 223 -0.68 13.30 -46.14
C GLU A 223 0.50 12.39 -46.50
N ARG A 224 1.70 12.80 -46.11
CA ARG A 224 2.92 11.99 -46.30
C ARG A 224 3.61 11.82 -44.96
N VAL A 225 3.74 10.56 -44.55
CA VAL A 225 4.55 10.20 -43.39
C VAL A 225 6.03 10.33 -43.75
N VAL A 226 6.76 11.11 -42.96
CA VAL A 226 8.20 11.27 -43.07
C VAL A 226 8.83 10.47 -41.95
N HIS A 227 9.72 9.55 -42.29
CA HIS A 227 10.49 8.77 -41.31
C HIS A 227 11.85 9.41 -41.06
N GLY A 228 12.28 9.38 -39.82
CA GLY A 228 13.66 9.69 -39.43
C GLY A 228 14.53 8.45 -39.37
N GLU A 229 15.77 8.65 -38.91
CA GLU A 229 16.72 7.56 -38.72
C GLU A 229 16.31 6.66 -37.54
N PRO A 230 16.35 5.32 -37.69
CA PRO A 230 16.00 4.40 -36.62
C PRO A 230 17.05 4.41 -35.51
N ALA A 231 16.59 4.36 -34.26
CA ALA A 231 17.42 4.12 -33.08
C ALA A 231 17.27 2.69 -32.60
N GLU A 232 18.38 2.03 -32.28
CA GLU A 232 18.42 0.67 -31.74
C GLU A 232 18.87 0.68 -30.28
N LEU A 233 18.29 -0.21 -29.48
CA LEU A 233 18.68 -0.48 -28.11
C LEU A 233 18.76 -1.99 -27.88
N GLU A 234 19.97 -2.51 -27.66
CA GLU A 234 20.17 -3.86 -27.15
C GLU A 234 19.81 -3.92 -25.67
N LEU A 235 19.05 -4.94 -25.31
CA LEU A 235 18.56 -5.22 -23.98
C LEU A 235 19.28 -6.45 -23.40
N GLY A 236 18.97 -6.76 -22.14
CA GLY A 236 19.51 -7.94 -21.48
C GLY A 236 18.96 -9.27 -22.02
N VAL A 237 19.35 -10.35 -21.34
CA VAL A 237 18.83 -11.70 -21.60
C VAL A 237 17.50 -11.90 -20.87
N VAL A 238 16.55 -12.52 -21.57
CA VAL A 238 15.29 -12.95 -20.96
C VAL A 238 15.54 -14.12 -20.00
N GLN A 239 15.04 -13.97 -18.78
CA GLN A 239 15.12 -14.93 -17.71
C GLN A 239 13.72 -15.49 -17.40
N ALA A 240 13.66 -16.69 -16.83
CA ALA A 240 12.43 -17.17 -16.23
C ALA A 240 12.09 -16.32 -15.00
N ALA A 241 10.82 -15.93 -14.85
CA ALA A 241 10.33 -15.36 -13.60
C ALA A 241 10.42 -16.42 -12.46
N PRO A 242 10.56 -16.00 -11.20
CA PRO A 242 10.49 -16.93 -10.07
C PRO A 242 9.15 -17.66 -10.02
N GLU A 243 9.18 -18.99 -9.93
CA GLU A 243 7.97 -19.83 -9.86
C GLU A 243 7.83 -20.53 -8.48
N PRO A 244 6.61 -20.56 -7.89
CA PRO A 244 5.46 -19.76 -8.31
C PRO A 244 5.71 -18.27 -8.10
N SER A 245 5.15 -17.41 -8.95
CA SER A 245 5.22 -15.96 -8.74
C SER A 245 4.56 -15.54 -7.41
N ALA A 246 4.91 -14.38 -6.85
CA ALA A 246 4.28 -13.87 -5.62
C ALA A 246 2.74 -13.84 -5.70
N GLY A 247 2.22 -13.50 -6.88
CA GLY A 247 0.79 -13.39 -7.14
C GLY A 247 0.12 -14.70 -7.54
N ALA A 248 0.84 -15.79 -7.84
CA ALA A 248 0.31 -16.95 -8.57
C ALA A 248 -1.02 -17.50 -8.01
N GLY A 249 -1.08 -17.79 -6.70
CA GLY A 249 -2.31 -18.29 -6.05
C GLY A 249 -3.45 -17.27 -6.03
N ARG A 250 -3.14 -15.97 -6.07
CA ARG A 250 -4.09 -14.87 -6.01
C ARG A 250 -4.58 -14.48 -7.41
N HIS A 251 -3.70 -14.56 -8.42
CA HIS A 251 -4.01 -14.36 -9.83
C HIS A 251 -5.04 -15.38 -10.33
N ALA A 252 -5.03 -16.60 -9.79
CA ALA A 252 -6.07 -17.60 -10.03
C ALA A 252 -7.50 -17.09 -9.72
N LEU A 253 -7.63 -16.10 -8.81
CA LEU A 253 -8.91 -15.50 -8.42
C LEU A 253 -9.23 -14.23 -9.22
N THR A 254 -8.28 -13.71 -10.01
CA THR A 254 -8.41 -12.42 -10.72
C THR A 254 -8.22 -12.53 -12.22
N GLN A 255 -8.38 -13.72 -12.80
CA GLN A 255 -8.11 -14.06 -14.21
C GLN A 255 -8.67 -13.10 -15.26
N GLN A 256 -9.73 -12.36 -14.91
CA GLN A 256 -10.36 -11.38 -15.80
C GLN A 256 -10.64 -10.07 -15.05
N PRO A 257 -10.74 -8.95 -15.80
CA PRO A 257 -11.27 -7.69 -15.27
C PRO A 257 -12.72 -7.85 -14.78
N LEU A 258 -13.09 -7.11 -13.75
CA LEU A 258 -14.47 -7.14 -13.24
C LEU A 258 -15.42 -6.36 -14.16
N ALA A 259 -16.64 -6.87 -14.32
CA ALA A 259 -17.74 -6.12 -14.91
C ALA A 259 -18.42 -5.21 -13.86
N ALA A 260 -19.04 -4.12 -14.30
CA ALA A 260 -19.94 -3.35 -13.44
C ALA A 260 -21.07 -4.26 -12.90
N PRO A 261 -21.55 -4.07 -11.66
CA PRO A 261 -21.30 -2.95 -10.75
C PRO A 261 -20.07 -3.14 -9.83
N HIS A 262 -19.19 -4.08 -10.14
CA HIS A 262 -18.06 -4.42 -9.28
C HIS A 262 -16.83 -3.57 -9.60
N VAL A 263 -16.03 -3.29 -8.58
CA VAL A 263 -14.79 -2.51 -8.66
C VAL A 263 -13.69 -3.24 -7.91
N ARG A 264 -12.56 -3.53 -8.57
CA ARG A 264 -11.39 -4.12 -7.93
C ARG A 264 -10.37 -3.04 -7.57
N ILE A 265 -10.06 -2.92 -6.28
CA ILE A 265 -9.09 -1.95 -5.76
C ILE A 265 -7.90 -2.69 -5.15
N VAL A 266 -6.69 -2.23 -5.46
CA VAL A 266 -5.42 -2.70 -4.87
C VAL A 266 -4.80 -1.58 -4.05
N THR A 267 -4.30 -1.88 -2.86
CA THR A 267 -3.33 -1.04 -2.14
C THR A 267 -2.05 -1.83 -1.87
N TYR A 268 -0.87 -1.24 -2.11
CA TYR A 268 0.39 -1.94 -1.99
C TYR A 268 1.59 -1.00 -1.76
N ASN A 269 2.25 -1.11 -0.61
CA ASN A 269 3.57 -0.54 -0.40
C ASN A 269 4.60 -1.42 -1.14
N ILE A 270 5.30 -0.83 -2.13
CA ILE A 270 6.19 -1.59 -3.03
C ILE A 270 7.66 -1.56 -2.62
N LEU A 271 7.97 -1.04 -1.42
CA LEU A 271 9.31 -0.85 -0.89
C LEU A 271 10.18 0.05 -1.79
N ALA A 272 10.47 1.27 -1.35
CA ALA A 272 11.22 2.23 -2.17
C ALA A 272 12.66 1.74 -2.42
N ASP A 273 13.15 2.00 -3.63
CA ASP A 273 14.48 1.59 -4.06
C ASP A 273 15.58 2.20 -3.20
N GLN A 274 15.40 3.45 -2.77
CA GLN A 274 16.30 4.12 -1.84
C GLN A 274 16.35 3.47 -0.46
N TYR A 275 15.30 2.78 -0.01
CA TYR A 275 15.30 2.08 1.28
C TYR A 275 15.88 0.69 1.14
N ALA A 276 15.55 -0.04 0.07
CA ALA A 276 16.14 -1.35 -0.22
C ALA A 276 17.66 -1.30 -0.50
N SER A 277 18.16 -0.21 -1.07
CA SER A 277 19.58 -0.03 -1.42
C SER A 277 20.47 0.46 -0.27
N GLN A 278 19.90 0.92 0.84
CA GLN A 278 20.68 1.40 1.98
C GLN A 278 21.44 0.25 2.67
N GLU A 279 22.72 0.49 2.97
CA GLU A 279 23.58 -0.50 3.64
C GLU A 279 22.98 -0.98 4.97
N HIS A 280 22.38 -0.07 5.74
CA HIS A 280 21.70 -0.42 6.98
C HIS A 280 20.52 -1.37 6.73
N SER A 281 19.66 -1.07 5.75
CA SER A 281 18.53 -1.93 5.38
C SER A 281 19.01 -3.32 4.97
N GLN A 282 20.00 -3.42 4.09
CA GLN A 282 20.52 -4.71 3.63
C GLN A 282 21.17 -5.53 4.76
N LYS A 283 21.87 -4.89 5.70
CA LYS A 283 22.59 -5.58 6.77
C LYS A 283 21.77 -5.85 8.02
N VAL A 284 20.68 -5.11 8.23
CA VAL A 284 19.88 -5.18 9.45
C VAL A 284 18.46 -5.63 9.12
N LEU A 285 17.69 -4.78 8.41
CA LEU A 285 16.27 -5.02 8.13
C LEU A 285 16.05 -6.25 7.24
N PHE A 286 16.84 -6.38 6.19
CA PHE A 286 16.73 -7.40 5.15
C PHE A 286 17.96 -8.31 5.09
N SER A 287 18.63 -8.52 6.22
CA SER A 287 19.82 -9.38 6.33
C SER A 287 19.61 -10.83 5.87
N PHE A 288 18.36 -11.27 5.79
CA PHE A 288 17.94 -12.57 5.28
C PHE A 288 17.76 -12.61 3.75
N CYS A 289 17.67 -11.45 3.08
CA CYS A 289 17.43 -11.33 1.65
C CYS A 289 18.73 -10.99 0.90
N PRO A 290 19.21 -11.86 -0.01
CA PRO A 290 20.33 -11.56 -0.90
C PRO A 290 20.14 -10.23 -1.65
N SER A 291 21.18 -9.39 -1.68
CA SER A 291 21.14 -8.05 -2.29
C SER A 291 20.68 -8.03 -3.75
N ARG A 292 20.99 -9.07 -4.53
CA ARG A 292 20.51 -9.23 -5.91
C ARG A 292 18.99 -9.27 -6.06
N TRP A 293 18.25 -9.66 -5.01
CA TRP A 293 16.79 -9.68 -5.00
C TRP A 293 16.21 -8.39 -4.40
N LEU A 294 17.03 -7.58 -3.74
CA LEU A 294 16.70 -6.22 -3.32
C LEU A 294 16.90 -5.19 -4.46
N ASP A 295 17.61 -5.59 -5.51
CA ASP A 295 17.90 -4.75 -6.66
C ASP A 295 16.60 -4.26 -7.35
N PRO A 296 16.46 -2.94 -7.60
CA PRO A 296 15.31 -2.38 -8.30
C PRO A 296 15.03 -3.02 -9.65
N ASP A 297 16.07 -3.39 -10.41
CA ASP A 297 15.91 -4.00 -11.72
C ASP A 297 15.33 -5.43 -11.61
N TYR A 298 15.49 -6.07 -10.45
CA TYR A 298 14.84 -7.35 -10.14
C TYR A 298 13.41 -7.17 -9.63
N ARG A 299 13.19 -6.26 -8.67
CA ARG A 299 11.91 -6.11 -7.96
C ARG A 299 10.82 -5.50 -8.82
N ARG A 300 11.11 -4.43 -9.55
CA ARG A 300 10.07 -3.67 -10.29
C ARG A 300 9.32 -4.53 -11.34
N PRO A 301 10.00 -5.39 -12.13
CA PRO A 301 9.31 -6.35 -13.00
C PRO A 301 8.35 -7.30 -12.27
N LEU A 302 8.72 -7.79 -11.09
CA LEU A 302 7.87 -8.68 -10.30
C LEU A 302 6.69 -7.94 -9.69
N VAL A 303 6.88 -6.69 -9.23
CA VAL A 303 5.78 -5.81 -8.79
C VAL A 303 4.80 -5.58 -9.94
N LEU A 304 5.31 -5.28 -11.14
CA LEU A 304 4.47 -5.06 -12.32
C LEU A 304 3.70 -6.33 -12.71
N GLN A 305 4.36 -7.49 -12.72
CA GLN A 305 3.73 -8.78 -12.98
C GLN A 305 2.60 -9.06 -11.98
N GLU A 306 2.86 -8.83 -10.70
CA GLU A 306 1.89 -9.02 -9.63
C GLU A 306 0.67 -8.10 -9.83
N LEU A 307 0.89 -6.81 -10.06
CA LEU A 307 -0.17 -5.81 -10.19
C LEU A 307 -1.03 -5.99 -11.45
N LEU A 308 -0.42 -6.30 -12.60
CA LEU A 308 -1.16 -6.51 -13.84
C LEU A 308 -2.01 -7.78 -13.80
N GLY A 309 -1.52 -8.84 -13.15
CA GLY A 309 -2.29 -10.08 -12.97
C GLY A 309 -3.51 -9.94 -12.05
N TYR A 310 -3.59 -8.87 -11.24
CA TYR A 310 -4.80 -8.55 -10.50
C TYR A 310 -5.91 -7.95 -11.35
N HIS A 311 -5.62 -7.46 -12.56
CA HIS A 311 -6.60 -6.79 -13.42
C HIS A 311 -7.47 -5.76 -12.67
N ALA A 312 -6.85 -4.97 -11.80
CA ALA A 312 -7.55 -4.02 -10.94
C ALA A 312 -8.18 -2.86 -11.73
N ASP A 313 -9.22 -2.25 -11.20
CA ASP A 313 -9.80 -1.01 -11.73
C ASP A 313 -9.03 0.22 -11.21
N VAL A 314 -8.59 0.18 -9.94
CA VAL A 314 -7.74 1.20 -9.33
C VAL A 314 -6.63 0.53 -8.51
N ILE A 315 -5.41 1.04 -8.62
CA ILE A 315 -4.21 0.59 -7.92
C ILE A 315 -3.64 1.77 -7.16
N CYS A 316 -3.43 1.62 -5.85
CA CYS A 316 -2.85 2.62 -4.96
C CYS A 316 -1.51 2.09 -4.46
N LEU A 317 -0.42 2.77 -4.79
CA LEU A 317 0.92 2.36 -4.40
C LEU A 317 1.52 3.37 -3.44
N GLN A 318 2.24 2.85 -2.46
CA GLN A 318 3.08 3.60 -1.52
C GLN A 318 4.55 3.26 -1.78
N GLU A 319 5.46 4.15 -1.37
CA GLU A 319 6.91 3.96 -1.54
C GLU A 319 7.36 3.82 -3.00
N VAL A 320 6.79 4.64 -3.86
CA VAL A 320 7.18 4.70 -5.27
C VAL A 320 8.20 5.81 -5.47
N ASP A 321 9.41 5.48 -5.95
CA ASP A 321 10.39 6.49 -6.37
C ASP A 321 9.88 7.27 -7.62
N GLU A 322 10.23 8.56 -7.74
CA GLU A 322 9.73 9.44 -8.82
C GLU A 322 10.23 9.02 -10.21
N THR A 323 11.54 8.79 -10.35
CA THR A 323 12.09 7.89 -11.39
C THR A 323 11.64 6.48 -10.99
N ALA A 324 11.36 5.50 -11.82
CA ALA A 324 10.52 4.34 -11.43
C ALA A 324 9.04 4.65 -11.67
N PHE A 325 8.40 5.63 -11.03
CA PHE A 325 7.06 6.04 -11.48
C PHE A 325 7.09 6.53 -12.94
N SER A 326 7.93 7.52 -13.24
CA SER A 326 7.94 8.21 -14.54
C SER A 326 8.62 7.42 -15.66
N ARG A 327 9.57 6.54 -15.33
CA ARG A 327 10.45 5.85 -16.31
C ARG A 327 10.24 4.34 -16.39
N TYR A 328 9.81 3.74 -15.29
CA TYR A 328 9.24 2.40 -15.24
C TYR A 328 7.75 2.60 -14.97
N PHE A 329 7.01 1.74 -14.27
CA PHE A 329 5.56 1.84 -13.97
C PHE A 329 4.63 2.64 -14.93
N GLN A 330 4.66 3.98 -14.99
CA GLN A 330 3.73 4.79 -15.82
C GLN A 330 3.67 4.35 -17.30
N PRO A 331 4.76 4.20 -18.08
CA PRO A 331 4.65 3.75 -19.47
C PRO A 331 4.13 2.32 -19.59
N GLN A 332 4.47 1.42 -18.66
CA GLN A 332 4.00 0.03 -18.67
C GLN A 332 2.51 -0.05 -18.34
N PHE A 333 2.05 0.65 -17.30
CA PHE A 333 0.64 0.76 -16.95
C PHE A 333 -0.17 1.49 -18.03
N HIS A 334 0.40 2.53 -18.64
CA HIS A 334 -0.25 3.25 -19.73
C HIS A 334 -0.53 2.33 -20.91
N ALA A 335 0.49 1.58 -21.33
CA ALA A 335 0.35 0.61 -22.40
C ALA A 335 -0.62 -0.54 -22.02
N ALA A 336 -0.75 -0.88 -20.74
CA ALA A 336 -1.75 -1.82 -20.22
C ALA A 336 -3.17 -1.21 -20.07
N GLY A 337 -3.41 0.02 -20.54
CA GLY A 337 -4.73 0.65 -20.53
C GLY A 337 -5.07 1.47 -19.27
N TYR A 338 -4.09 1.80 -18.45
CA TYR A 338 -4.26 2.63 -17.26
C TYR A 338 -3.84 4.08 -17.51
N ASP A 339 -4.38 5.01 -16.73
CA ASP A 339 -3.75 6.31 -16.48
C ASP A 339 -3.19 6.31 -15.07
N GLY A 340 -2.31 7.28 -14.75
CA GLY A 340 -1.68 7.34 -13.44
C GLY A 340 -1.34 8.76 -12.98
N THR A 341 -1.18 8.92 -11.67
CA THR A 341 -0.75 10.15 -11.03
C THR A 341 0.23 9.86 -9.89
N TYR A 342 1.16 10.79 -9.65
CA TYR A 342 2.24 10.66 -8.67
C TYR A 342 2.30 11.85 -7.73
N ALA A 343 2.56 11.60 -6.45
CA ALA A 343 2.75 12.62 -5.44
C ALA A 343 3.96 12.27 -4.57
N ASN A 344 5.06 12.98 -4.79
CA ASN A 344 6.24 12.86 -3.95
C ASN A 344 5.95 13.35 -2.52
N LYS A 345 6.56 12.70 -1.53
CA LYS A 345 6.54 13.20 -0.15
C LYS A 345 7.20 14.59 -0.05
N ALA A 346 6.86 15.34 0.99
CA ALA A 346 7.39 16.67 1.20
C ALA A 346 8.88 16.65 1.61
N GLY A 347 9.57 17.78 1.43
CA GLY A 347 10.98 17.93 1.80
C GLY A 347 11.94 17.24 0.82
N SER A 348 12.96 16.56 1.34
CA SER A 348 14.03 15.92 0.57
C SER A 348 13.81 14.43 0.30
N VAL A 349 12.64 13.89 0.66
CA VAL A 349 12.30 12.48 0.44
C VAL A 349 12.07 12.26 -1.05
N ARG A 350 12.63 11.17 -1.60
CA ARG A 350 12.64 10.89 -3.05
C ARG A 350 11.64 9.81 -3.50
N GLU A 351 10.70 9.48 -2.63
CA GLU A 351 9.59 8.56 -2.89
C GLU A 351 8.27 9.19 -2.45
N GLY A 352 7.17 8.60 -2.90
CA GLY A 352 5.84 8.91 -2.42
C GLY A 352 4.78 7.98 -2.96
N GLU A 353 3.64 8.55 -3.31
CA GLU A 353 2.44 7.81 -3.63
C GLU A 353 2.20 7.79 -5.14
N ALA A 354 1.73 6.68 -5.67
CA ALA A 354 1.20 6.60 -7.03
C ALA A 354 -0.22 6.02 -7.02
N MET A 355 -1.05 6.47 -7.95
CA MET A 355 -2.37 5.89 -8.18
C MET A 355 -2.55 5.66 -9.67
N PHE A 356 -2.96 4.46 -10.05
CA PHE A 356 -3.28 4.08 -11.42
C PHE A 356 -4.73 3.64 -11.52
N TRP A 357 -5.42 3.98 -12.62
CA TRP A 357 -6.80 3.57 -12.84
C TRP A 357 -7.04 3.18 -14.29
N ARG A 358 -7.93 2.21 -14.51
CA ARG A 358 -8.22 1.70 -15.85
C ARG A 358 -9.08 2.69 -16.64
N ARG A 359 -8.56 3.18 -17.78
CA ARG A 359 -9.22 4.19 -18.65
C ARG A 359 -10.61 3.77 -19.12
N ALA A 360 -10.77 2.49 -19.40
CA ALA A 360 -12.05 1.90 -19.82
C ALA A 360 -13.15 1.95 -18.73
N ARG A 361 -12.79 2.28 -17.49
CA ARG A 361 -13.68 2.19 -16.32
C ARG A 361 -13.93 3.54 -15.67
N TYR A 362 -12.86 4.30 -15.49
CA TYR A 362 -12.89 5.58 -14.78
C TYR A 362 -12.08 6.63 -15.50
N ARG A 363 -12.53 7.88 -15.37
CA ARG A 363 -11.79 9.09 -15.72
C ARG A 363 -11.63 9.95 -14.46
N ALA A 364 -10.45 10.50 -14.23
CA ALA A 364 -10.22 11.47 -13.18
C ALA A 364 -10.89 12.81 -13.53
N VAL A 365 -11.70 13.34 -12.60
CA VAL A 365 -12.36 14.65 -12.68
C VAL A 365 -11.56 15.70 -11.94
N THR A 366 -11.05 15.34 -10.76
CA THR A 366 -10.26 16.25 -9.91
C THR A 366 -9.16 15.46 -9.22
N GLN A 367 -7.97 16.07 -9.13
CA GLN A 367 -6.84 15.50 -8.41
C GLN A 367 -6.32 16.53 -7.41
N HIS A 368 -6.03 16.09 -6.18
CA HIS A 368 -5.46 16.93 -5.14
C HIS A 368 -4.34 16.18 -4.42
N LYS A 369 -3.21 16.87 -4.20
CA LYS A 369 -2.04 16.35 -3.50
C LYS A 369 -1.94 17.08 -2.17
N LEU A 370 -2.42 16.47 -1.10
CA LEU A 370 -2.39 17.04 0.24
C LEU A 370 -1.03 16.78 0.89
N ARG A 371 -0.22 17.83 1.06
CA ARG A 371 0.98 17.78 1.90
C ARG A 371 0.58 18.09 3.33
N LEU A 372 0.62 17.08 4.21
CA LEU A 372 0.20 17.28 5.60
C LEU A 372 1.07 18.29 6.34
N GLN A 373 2.34 18.38 5.98
CA GLN A 373 3.23 19.43 6.45
C GLN A 373 2.62 20.83 6.26
N ASP A 374 2.12 21.11 5.06
CA ASP A 374 1.61 22.44 4.70
C ASP A 374 0.23 22.67 5.34
N PHE A 375 -0.59 21.63 5.44
CA PHE A 375 -1.85 21.65 6.21
C PHE A 375 -1.59 22.07 7.65
N PHE A 376 -0.71 21.35 8.36
CA PHE A 376 -0.46 21.62 9.77
C PHE A 376 0.32 22.90 10.03
N ARG A 377 1.15 23.38 9.11
CA ARG A 377 1.83 24.70 9.26
C ARG A 377 0.86 25.87 9.40
N SER A 378 -0.37 25.73 8.91
CA SER A 378 -1.38 26.79 9.00
C SER A 378 -2.11 26.85 10.34
N TRP A 379 -1.81 25.95 11.29
CA TRP A 379 -2.52 25.82 12.57
C TRP A 379 -2.56 27.09 13.45
N ASN A 380 -1.57 27.97 13.31
CA ASN A 380 -1.48 29.24 14.06
C ASN A 380 -1.59 30.48 13.14
N SER A 381 -2.10 30.31 11.92
CA SER A 381 -2.19 31.41 10.96
C SER A 381 -3.25 32.44 11.40
N SER A 382 -2.84 33.70 11.46
CA SER A 382 -3.72 34.86 11.74
C SER A 382 -4.63 35.23 10.56
N SER A 383 -4.47 34.59 9.39
CA SER A 383 -5.09 35.00 8.13
C SER A 383 -6.54 34.51 7.93
N GLY A 384 -7.20 33.96 8.94
CA GLY A 384 -8.58 33.45 8.86
C GLY A 384 -8.77 32.18 8.01
N ALA A 385 -7.69 31.61 7.46
CA ALA A 385 -7.70 30.43 6.59
C ALA A 385 -7.62 29.09 7.35
N SER A 386 -7.99 29.05 8.63
CA SER A 386 -7.89 27.86 9.47
C SER A 386 -9.08 26.93 9.22
N THR A 387 -8.81 25.66 8.97
CA THR A 387 -9.85 24.65 8.73
C THR A 387 -10.57 24.27 10.03
N PRO A 388 -11.79 23.71 9.98
CA PRO A 388 -12.51 23.30 11.19
C PRO A 388 -11.70 22.38 12.12
N LEU A 389 -10.99 21.40 11.56
CA LEU A 389 -10.09 20.52 12.29
C LEU A 389 -8.98 21.29 13.00
N LEU A 390 -8.30 22.21 12.29
CA LEU A 390 -7.21 23.00 12.88
C LEU A 390 -7.70 23.88 14.03
N GLN A 391 -8.88 24.49 13.89
CA GLN A 391 -9.51 25.24 14.97
C GLN A 391 -9.81 24.35 16.18
N GLN A 392 -10.30 23.13 15.93
CA GLN A 392 -10.63 22.16 16.98
C GLN A 392 -9.40 21.66 17.74
N ILE A 393 -8.28 21.39 17.07
CA ILE A 393 -7.05 20.86 17.70
C ILE A 393 -6.09 21.96 18.16
N GLN A 394 -6.36 23.23 17.86
CA GLN A 394 -5.49 24.36 18.23
C GLN A 394 -5.14 24.39 19.74
N PRO A 395 -6.07 24.15 20.69
CA PRO A 395 -5.72 24.12 22.11
C PRO A 395 -4.72 23.00 22.46
N MET A 396 -4.87 21.82 21.85
CA MET A 396 -3.94 20.69 22.02
C MET A 396 -2.54 21.06 21.51
N LEU A 397 -2.45 21.68 20.32
CA LEU A 397 -1.18 22.08 19.73
C LEU A 397 -0.48 23.20 20.52
N MET A 398 -1.25 24.14 21.10
CA MET A 398 -0.71 25.15 22.02
C MET A 398 -0.18 24.53 23.32
N ALA A 399 -0.87 23.51 23.86
CA ALA A 399 -0.48 22.83 25.10
C ALA A 399 0.69 21.84 24.91
N CYS A 400 0.91 21.37 23.68
CA CYS A 400 1.95 20.40 23.32
C CYS A 400 2.81 20.88 22.15
N PRO A 401 3.74 21.85 22.37
CA PRO A 401 4.55 22.44 21.29
C PRO A 401 5.42 21.42 20.54
N SER A 402 5.85 20.33 21.17
CA SER A 402 6.63 19.27 20.51
C SER A 402 5.84 18.52 19.45
N LEU A 403 4.54 18.29 19.68
CA LEU A 403 3.63 17.69 18.71
C LEU A 403 3.37 18.66 17.56
N ALA A 404 3.09 19.93 17.86
CA ALA A 404 2.91 20.97 16.85
C ALA A 404 4.14 21.08 15.93
N GLU A 405 5.35 21.12 16.52
CA GLU A 405 6.61 21.12 15.77
C GLU A 405 6.78 19.85 14.92
N SER A 406 6.40 18.68 15.43
CA SER A 406 6.50 17.42 14.71
C SER A 406 5.54 17.37 13.51
N LEU A 407 4.29 17.79 13.68
CA LEU A 407 3.30 17.88 12.60
C LEU A 407 3.73 18.86 11.49
N CYS A 408 4.47 19.91 11.83
CA CYS A 408 5.03 20.84 10.85
C CYS A 408 6.27 20.28 10.11
N LYS A 409 6.77 19.11 10.49
CA LYS A 409 8.00 18.49 9.96
C LYS A 409 7.78 17.15 9.26
N ILE A 410 6.66 16.47 9.49
CA ILE A 410 6.35 15.22 8.78
C ILE A 410 6.35 15.44 7.27
N SER A 411 6.84 14.46 6.52
CA SER A 411 6.87 14.51 5.05
C SER A 411 5.64 13.87 4.39
N THR A 412 4.73 13.30 5.18
CA THR A 412 3.54 12.56 4.73
C THR A 412 2.71 13.38 3.73
N VAL A 413 2.28 12.69 2.68
CA VAL A 413 1.41 13.20 1.63
C VAL A 413 0.21 12.26 1.48
N ALA A 414 -0.92 12.80 1.05
CA ALA A 414 -2.07 12.02 0.59
C ALA A 414 -2.47 12.46 -0.82
N GLN A 415 -2.73 11.50 -1.70
CA GLN A 415 -3.38 11.72 -2.98
C GLN A 415 -4.88 11.59 -2.80
N LEU A 416 -5.64 12.50 -3.40
CA LEU A 416 -7.09 12.47 -3.46
C LEU A 416 -7.50 12.61 -4.92
N VAL A 417 -8.20 11.61 -5.46
CA VAL A 417 -8.68 11.64 -6.84
C VAL A 417 -10.19 11.37 -6.86
N ILE A 418 -10.94 12.27 -7.48
CA ILE A 418 -12.35 12.06 -7.77
C ILE A 418 -12.46 11.46 -9.16
N PHE A 419 -12.99 10.25 -9.23
CA PHE A 419 -13.25 9.54 -10.47
C PHE A 419 -14.74 9.57 -10.82
N THR A 420 -15.03 9.69 -12.11
CA THR A 420 -16.35 9.44 -12.69
C THR A 420 -16.28 8.24 -13.64
N PRO A 421 -17.32 7.39 -13.73
CA PRO A 421 -17.35 6.30 -14.69
C PRO A 421 -17.19 6.80 -16.14
N THR A 422 -16.42 6.09 -16.95
CA THR A 422 -16.25 6.42 -18.37
C THR A 422 -17.56 6.23 -19.14
N THR A 423 -17.82 7.08 -20.14
CA THR A 423 -19.01 7.02 -21.00
C THR A 423 -19.17 5.63 -21.62
N GLY A 424 -20.37 5.04 -21.53
CA GLY A 424 -20.65 3.67 -21.99
C GLY A 424 -20.46 2.57 -20.93
N CYS A 425 -19.94 2.90 -19.74
CA CYS A 425 -20.06 2.01 -18.58
C CYS A 425 -21.51 1.93 -18.09
N SER A 426 -21.86 0.79 -17.47
CA SER A 426 -23.17 0.57 -16.84
C SER A 426 -23.58 1.72 -15.92
N GLU A 427 -24.87 2.11 -15.95
CA GLU A 427 -25.46 3.10 -15.04
C GLU A 427 -25.34 2.73 -13.56
N GLN A 428 -24.94 1.49 -13.26
CA GLN A 428 -24.75 0.99 -11.90
C GLN A 428 -23.39 1.37 -11.29
N ASN A 429 -22.43 1.88 -12.06
CA ASN A 429 -21.21 2.45 -11.50
C ASN A 429 -21.44 3.92 -11.11
N ALA A 430 -20.93 4.33 -9.95
CA ALA A 430 -21.03 5.69 -9.46
C ALA A 430 -19.66 6.38 -9.33
N PRO A 431 -19.62 7.71 -9.19
CA PRO A 431 -18.40 8.42 -8.88
C PRO A 431 -17.80 8.01 -7.52
N ILE A 432 -16.47 8.02 -7.43
CA ILE A 432 -15.70 7.62 -6.24
C ILE A 432 -14.61 8.66 -5.97
N CYS A 433 -14.48 9.10 -4.73
CA CYS A 433 -13.35 9.90 -4.24
C CYS A 433 -12.41 8.96 -3.51
N LEU A 434 -11.23 8.71 -4.09
CA LEU A 434 -10.26 7.78 -3.56
C LEU A 434 -9.06 8.52 -2.98
N ALA A 435 -8.74 8.20 -1.73
CA ALA A 435 -7.53 8.64 -1.05
C ALA A 435 -6.45 7.55 -1.08
N ASN A 436 -5.19 7.93 -1.31
CA ASN A 436 -4.02 7.07 -1.12
C ASN A 436 -2.99 7.79 -0.24
N THR A 437 -2.42 7.13 0.77
CA THR A 437 -1.43 7.73 1.66
C THR A 437 -0.48 6.70 2.28
N HIS A 438 0.70 7.17 2.69
CA HIS A 438 1.62 6.45 3.56
C HIS A 438 1.87 7.29 4.83
N LEU A 439 1.24 6.89 5.94
CA LEU A 439 1.32 7.61 7.21
C LEU A 439 2.69 7.48 7.89
N PHE A 440 2.96 8.38 8.82
CA PHE A 440 4.25 8.43 9.50
C PHE A 440 4.57 7.16 10.32
N PHE A 441 5.71 6.55 10.02
CA PHE A 441 6.08 5.18 10.45
C PHE A 441 6.42 5.03 11.94
N HIS A 442 6.83 6.10 12.63
CA HIS A 442 7.46 5.96 13.94
C HIS A 442 6.49 5.33 14.98
N PRO A 443 6.91 4.32 15.77
CA PRO A 443 6.01 3.62 16.70
C PRO A 443 5.31 4.57 17.70
N LEU A 444 6.05 5.52 18.26
CA LEU A 444 5.54 6.54 19.21
C LEU A 444 4.66 7.64 18.61
N ALA A 445 4.40 7.60 17.30
CA ALA A 445 3.72 8.68 16.58
C ALA A 445 2.23 8.38 16.29
N VAL A 446 1.59 7.57 17.15
CA VAL A 446 0.15 7.24 17.08
C VAL A 446 -0.73 8.49 16.91
N HIS A 447 -0.48 9.53 17.72
CA HIS A 447 -1.19 10.83 17.66
C HIS A 447 -1.05 11.53 16.31
N ILE A 448 0.16 11.50 15.73
CA ILE A 448 0.46 12.12 14.44
C ILE A 448 -0.35 11.43 13.34
N ARG A 449 -0.45 10.09 13.38
CA ARG A 449 -1.24 9.32 12.42
C ARG A 449 -2.74 9.62 12.55
N THR A 450 -3.26 9.72 13.77
CA THR A 450 -4.67 10.06 14.03
C THR A 450 -5.03 11.44 13.48
N LEU A 451 -4.21 12.46 13.77
CA LEU A 451 -4.43 13.81 13.24
C LEU A 451 -4.26 13.85 11.71
N SER A 452 -3.35 13.06 11.16
CA SER A 452 -3.15 12.91 9.71
C SER A 452 -4.40 12.38 9.02
N ILE A 453 -5.01 11.32 9.55
CA ILE A 453 -6.27 10.77 9.03
C ILE A 453 -7.40 11.81 9.12
N ALA A 454 -7.54 12.50 10.26
CA ALA A 454 -8.56 13.54 10.40
C ALA A 454 -8.40 14.63 9.32
N ALA A 455 -7.17 15.06 9.04
CA ALA A 455 -6.88 16.06 8.00
C ALA A 455 -7.22 15.54 6.59
N ILE A 456 -6.92 14.27 6.29
CA ILE A 456 -7.27 13.64 5.01
C ILE A 456 -8.79 13.56 4.83
N LEU A 457 -9.53 13.13 5.86
CA LEU A 457 -10.98 13.03 5.82
C LEU A 457 -11.64 14.39 5.59
N GLU A 458 -11.19 15.43 6.31
CA GLU A 458 -11.69 16.79 6.12
C GLU A 458 -11.38 17.33 4.71
N THR A 459 -10.15 17.11 4.23
CA THR A 459 -9.73 17.57 2.90
C THR A 459 -10.53 16.86 1.80
N ALA A 460 -10.75 15.55 1.92
CA ALA A 460 -11.56 14.78 0.99
C ALA A 460 -13.01 15.28 0.95
N HIS A 461 -13.60 15.56 2.12
CA HIS A 461 -14.94 16.10 2.23
C HIS A 461 -15.05 17.48 1.58
N SER A 462 -14.09 18.37 1.85
CA SER A 462 -14.02 19.69 1.21
C SER A 462 -13.88 19.59 -0.31
N LEU A 463 -13.04 18.65 -0.79
CA LEU A 463 -12.82 18.42 -2.22
C LEU A 463 -14.10 17.96 -2.93
N ILE A 464 -14.82 17.01 -2.33
CA ILE A 464 -16.10 16.52 -2.86
C ILE A 464 -17.12 17.67 -2.92
N HIS A 465 -17.24 18.47 -1.87
CA HIS A 465 -18.16 19.61 -1.85
C HIS A 465 -17.83 20.64 -2.94
N LYS A 466 -16.55 20.97 -3.12
CA LYS A 466 -16.10 21.88 -4.17
C LYS A 466 -16.40 21.34 -5.57
N ALA A 467 -16.16 20.05 -5.81
CA ALA A 467 -16.43 19.41 -7.10
C ALA A 467 -17.94 19.31 -7.42
N LEU A 468 -18.83 19.32 -6.41
CA LEU A 468 -20.27 19.37 -6.63
C LEU A 468 -20.80 20.80 -6.87
N GLN A 469 -20.08 21.81 -6.39
CA GLN A 469 -20.42 23.23 -6.56
C GLN A 469 -19.89 23.81 -7.87
N ASP A 470 -18.75 23.33 -8.35
CA ASP A 470 -18.19 23.73 -9.63
C ASP A 470 -18.98 23.12 -10.81
N ALA A 471 -19.36 23.96 -11.78
CA ALA A 471 -20.31 23.59 -12.81
C ALA A 471 -19.78 22.49 -13.75
N GLU A 472 -18.50 22.53 -14.11
CA GLU A 472 -17.89 21.57 -15.04
C GLU A 472 -17.72 20.21 -14.37
N THR A 473 -17.14 20.19 -13.18
CA THR A 473 -16.92 18.95 -12.43
C THR A 473 -18.24 18.32 -11.98
N SER A 474 -19.22 19.12 -11.53
CA SER A 474 -20.56 18.63 -11.16
C SER A 474 -21.30 18.00 -12.34
N ALA A 475 -21.17 18.58 -13.54
CA ALA A 475 -21.70 17.99 -14.77
C ALA A 475 -21.02 16.64 -15.09
N ALA A 476 -19.69 16.55 -14.95
CA ALA A 476 -18.97 15.29 -15.14
C ALA A 476 -19.35 14.21 -14.11
N LEU A 477 -19.78 14.61 -12.92
CA LEU A 477 -20.29 13.73 -11.85
C LEU A 477 -21.79 13.44 -11.96
N LYS A 478 -22.50 14.07 -12.91
CA LYS A 478 -23.96 14.01 -13.04
C LYS A 478 -24.71 14.44 -11.76
N GLY A 479 -24.11 15.34 -10.97
CA GLY A 479 -24.64 15.76 -9.67
C GLY A 479 -24.60 14.68 -8.57
N ILE A 480 -23.99 13.52 -8.82
CA ILE A 480 -23.89 12.43 -7.84
C ILE A 480 -22.68 12.69 -6.93
N ALA A 481 -22.92 12.82 -5.63
CA ALA A 481 -21.84 12.90 -4.66
C ALA A 481 -20.97 11.64 -4.70
N PRO A 482 -19.64 11.73 -4.90
CA PRO A 482 -18.76 10.56 -4.91
C PRO A 482 -18.78 9.79 -3.59
N SER A 483 -18.68 8.46 -3.63
CA SER A 483 -18.41 7.64 -2.44
C SER A 483 -16.94 7.75 -2.05
N PHE A 484 -16.64 7.86 -0.76
CA PHE A 484 -15.28 7.95 -0.25
C PHE A 484 -14.67 6.56 -0.03
N VAL A 485 -13.43 6.38 -0.48
CA VAL A 485 -12.58 5.22 -0.21
C VAL A 485 -11.19 5.70 0.17
N LEU A 486 -10.59 5.12 1.21
CA LEU A 486 -9.21 5.42 1.63
C LEU A 486 -8.38 4.14 1.56
N CYS A 487 -7.30 4.21 0.79
CA CYS A 487 -6.28 3.18 0.67
C CYS A 487 -4.97 3.68 1.28
N GLY A 488 -4.11 2.78 1.72
CA GLY A 488 -2.75 3.15 2.09
C GLY A 488 -2.10 2.30 3.15
N ASP A 489 -0.80 2.53 3.31
CA ASP A 489 -0.01 2.11 4.47
C ASP A 489 -0.25 3.11 5.60
N LEU A 490 -1.02 2.67 6.59
CA LEU A 490 -1.40 3.53 7.72
C LEU A 490 -0.41 3.42 8.88
N ASN A 491 0.62 2.57 8.81
CA ASN A 491 1.59 2.37 9.89
C ASN A 491 0.93 2.20 11.28
N SER A 492 -0.25 1.58 11.32
CA SER A 492 -1.12 1.47 12.48
C SER A 492 -1.60 0.03 12.63
N ASP A 493 -0.87 -0.76 13.43
CA ASP A 493 -1.25 -2.13 13.75
C ASP A 493 -2.23 -2.23 14.93
N LEU A 494 -2.75 -3.43 15.17
CA LEU A 494 -3.79 -3.70 16.17
C LEU A 494 -3.26 -4.35 17.45
N ARG A 495 -1.93 -4.47 17.60
CA ARG A 495 -1.31 -5.24 18.70
C ARG A 495 -1.51 -4.61 20.07
N HIS A 496 -1.78 -3.32 20.13
CA HIS A 496 -2.00 -2.58 21.37
C HIS A 496 -3.46 -2.12 21.54
N GLY A 497 -4.38 -2.69 20.75
CA GLY A 497 -5.74 -2.21 20.59
C GLY A 497 -5.92 -1.46 19.26
N ILE A 498 -7.14 -0.99 19.00
CA ILE A 498 -7.42 -0.22 17.78
C ILE A 498 -6.85 1.20 17.92
N PRO A 499 -5.91 1.63 17.05
CA PRO A 499 -5.36 3.00 17.08
C PRO A 499 -6.42 4.04 16.70
N GLY A 500 -6.23 5.28 17.16
CA GLY A 500 -7.14 6.41 16.89
C GLY A 500 -7.34 6.68 15.40
N ALA A 501 -6.29 6.50 14.60
CA ALA A 501 -6.31 6.61 13.14
C ALA A 501 -7.31 5.63 12.50
N ILE A 502 -7.45 4.43 13.06
CA ILE A 502 -8.39 3.41 12.63
C ILE A 502 -9.77 3.64 13.25
N GLU A 503 -9.82 3.95 14.54
CA GLU A 503 -11.07 4.10 15.29
C GLU A 503 -11.91 5.28 14.79
N ILE A 504 -11.30 6.42 14.45
CA ILE A 504 -12.02 7.58 13.89
C ILE A 504 -12.75 7.23 12.59
N MET A 505 -12.12 6.41 11.74
CA MET A 505 -12.74 5.92 10.51
C MET A 505 -13.82 4.90 10.85
N ARG A 506 -13.51 3.90 11.67
CA ARG A 506 -14.41 2.78 12.00
C ARG A 506 -15.70 3.21 12.69
N ARG A 507 -15.61 4.14 13.65
CA ARG A 507 -16.77 4.63 14.42
C ARG A 507 -17.35 5.94 13.88
N GLY A 508 -16.66 6.59 12.94
CA GLY A 508 -16.97 7.94 12.49
C GLY A 508 -16.64 9.02 13.53
N GLN A 509 -16.01 8.65 14.65
CA GLN A 509 -15.62 9.55 15.73
C GLN A 509 -14.55 8.92 16.63
N LEU A 510 -13.76 9.76 17.28
CA LEU A 510 -12.78 9.39 18.29
C LEU A 510 -13.03 10.23 19.54
N PHE A 511 -13.28 9.58 20.68
CA PHE A 511 -13.57 10.27 21.93
C PHE A 511 -12.30 10.73 22.64
N GLN A 512 -12.46 11.72 23.54
CA GLN A 512 -11.38 12.30 24.34
C GLN A 512 -10.80 11.33 25.38
N ASP A 513 -11.51 10.27 25.73
CA ASP A 513 -11.07 9.23 26.67
C ASP A 513 -10.42 8.02 25.97
N HIS A 514 -10.18 8.11 24.67
CA HIS A 514 -9.49 7.06 23.94
C HIS A 514 -8.06 6.88 24.47
N TRP A 515 -7.68 5.63 24.75
CA TRP A 515 -6.39 5.25 25.35
C TRP A 515 -5.19 5.85 24.62
N GLU A 516 -5.31 6.07 23.32
CA GLU A 516 -4.23 6.62 22.51
C GLU A 516 -3.82 7.99 23.01
N TRP A 517 -4.73 8.85 23.48
CA TRP A 517 -4.40 10.18 24.00
C TRP A 517 -3.50 10.14 25.23
N ASP A 518 -3.57 9.07 26.02
CA ASP A 518 -2.71 8.84 27.17
C ASP A 518 -1.39 8.14 26.80
N HIS A 519 -1.17 7.81 25.52
CA HIS A 519 0.02 7.10 25.07
C HIS A 519 1.28 7.97 25.23
N ARG A 520 2.24 7.45 26.00
CA ARG A 520 3.53 8.07 26.31
C ARG A 520 4.68 7.10 26.01
N PRO A 521 5.86 7.61 25.60
CA PRO A 521 6.19 9.01 25.33
C PRO A 521 5.60 9.55 24.01
N ILE A 522 5.42 10.88 23.92
CA ILE A 522 5.01 11.55 22.68
C ILE A 522 6.23 11.72 21.78
N PHE A 523 6.10 11.36 20.51
CA PHE A 523 7.17 11.54 19.53
C PHE A 523 7.60 13.01 19.39
N SER A 524 8.92 13.25 19.35
CA SER A 524 9.50 14.53 18.97
C SER A 524 10.82 14.35 18.24
N PHE A 525 11.05 15.12 17.18
CA PHE A 525 12.29 15.05 16.42
C PHE A 525 13.51 15.47 17.28
N GLY A 526 14.52 14.61 17.34
CA GLY A 526 15.79 14.91 18.03
C GLY A 526 15.82 14.64 19.54
N ALA A 527 14.73 14.14 20.12
CA ALA A 527 14.76 13.59 21.47
C ALA A 527 15.64 12.31 21.48
N LYS A 528 16.53 12.19 22.47
CA LYS A 528 17.18 10.90 22.73
C LYS A 528 16.14 10.00 23.37
N ASP A 529 15.82 8.87 22.77
CA ASP A 529 14.91 7.87 23.35
C ASP A 529 15.37 7.54 24.77
N SER A 530 14.70 8.10 25.76
CA SER A 530 14.90 7.71 27.15
C SER A 530 14.33 6.31 27.29
N ALA A 531 15.16 5.37 27.73
CA ALA A 531 14.77 3.97 27.95
C ALA A 531 13.40 3.86 28.65
N PRO A 532 12.58 2.85 28.29
CA PRO A 532 11.26 2.70 28.86
C PRO A 532 11.32 2.59 30.40
N PRO A 533 10.29 3.06 31.12
CA PRO A 533 10.25 2.94 32.58
C PRO A 533 10.28 1.46 32.96
N ARG A 534 11.19 1.10 33.88
CA ARG A 534 11.29 -0.26 34.44
C ARG A 534 9.97 -0.60 35.12
N SER A 535 9.20 -1.54 34.57
CA SER A 535 8.21 -2.28 35.34
C SER A 535 8.92 -3.22 36.31
N SER A 536 8.23 -3.50 37.41
CA SER A 536 8.70 -4.12 38.65
C SER A 536 9.45 -5.45 38.47
N ARG A 537 10.52 -5.61 39.28
CA ARG A 537 11.33 -6.83 39.43
C ARG A 537 10.47 -8.10 39.57
N ALA A 538 10.56 -9.00 38.60
CA ALA A 538 10.35 -10.43 38.82
C ALA A 538 11.72 -11.11 38.99
N SER A 539 11.86 -11.87 40.06
CA SER A 539 13.07 -12.58 40.48
C SER A 539 13.42 -13.74 39.54
N SER A 540 14.61 -13.70 38.93
CA SER A 540 15.14 -14.80 38.14
C SER A 540 15.71 -15.90 39.06
N SER A 541 15.12 -17.10 39.04
CA SER A 541 15.79 -18.33 39.47
C SER A 541 16.40 -19.02 38.23
N LYS A 542 17.62 -19.55 38.39
CA LYS A 542 18.45 -20.13 37.32
C LYS A 542 18.05 -21.59 37.06
N ILE A 543 17.89 -21.98 35.80
CA ILE A 543 17.92 -23.39 35.35
C ILE A 543 18.88 -23.50 34.15
N GLY A 544 19.73 -24.54 34.18
CA GLY A 544 20.84 -24.79 33.23
C GLY A 544 20.42 -25.43 31.89
N PRO A 545 21.38 -25.74 30.99
CA PRO A 545 21.11 -25.90 29.57
C PRO A 545 20.68 -27.33 29.20
N ALA A 546 19.69 -27.46 28.32
CA ALA A 546 19.36 -28.68 27.60
C ALA A 546 19.28 -28.40 26.09
N GLN A 547 19.63 -29.42 25.31
CA GLN A 547 20.03 -29.39 23.89
C GLN A 547 18.85 -29.40 22.89
N HIS A 548 19.10 -28.79 21.72
CA HIS A 548 18.42 -28.86 20.41
C HIS A 548 17.15 -29.74 20.21
N GLN A 549 16.06 -29.13 19.71
CA GLN A 549 15.34 -29.44 18.44
C GLN A 549 14.12 -28.49 18.20
N ASP A 550 13.82 -28.23 16.91
CA ASP A 550 12.72 -27.46 16.25
C ASP A 550 12.71 -25.91 16.18
N PRO A 551 12.44 -25.30 14.98
CA PRO A 551 12.35 -23.86 14.79
C PRO A 551 10.90 -23.38 14.97
N GLY A 552 10.47 -23.23 16.23
CA GLY A 552 9.20 -22.60 16.58
C GLY A 552 9.31 -21.06 16.63
N CYS A 553 8.32 -20.38 16.05
CA CYS A 553 8.06 -18.95 16.21
C CYS A 553 8.09 -18.54 17.69
N PHE A 554 9.15 -17.85 18.11
CA PHE A 554 9.14 -17.05 19.32
C PHE A 554 9.66 -15.66 18.98
N ALA A 555 8.79 -14.66 19.18
CA ALA A 555 9.13 -13.26 19.11
C ALA A 555 10.11 -12.95 20.25
N ASP A 556 11.38 -12.79 19.92
CA ASP A 556 12.41 -12.41 20.87
C ASP A 556 12.30 -10.87 21.07
N GLU A 557 11.60 -10.44 22.12
CA GLU A 557 11.41 -9.02 22.53
C GLU A 557 12.71 -8.29 22.94
N LYS A 558 13.90 -8.80 22.60
CA LYS A 558 15.19 -8.28 23.04
C LYS A 558 16.10 -7.72 21.95
N LEU A 559 15.60 -7.45 20.74
CA LEU A 559 16.38 -6.82 19.67
C LEU A 559 16.20 -5.29 19.59
N TRP A 560 16.30 -4.60 20.73
CA TRP A 560 16.59 -3.15 20.74
C TRP A 560 18.05 -2.95 21.17
N ILE A 561 18.97 -2.85 20.22
CA ILE A 561 20.37 -2.51 20.50
C ILE A 561 20.48 -0.98 20.61
N PRO A 562 20.98 -0.42 21.73
CA PRO A 562 21.13 1.03 21.87
C PRO A 562 22.24 1.56 20.97
N LEU A 563 21.97 2.66 20.26
CA LEU A 563 22.92 3.39 19.44
C LEU A 563 24.13 3.87 20.26
N ARG A 564 25.31 3.83 19.63
CA ARG A 564 26.66 4.05 20.20
C ARG A 564 26.78 5.33 21.06
N LYS A 565 27.58 5.24 22.14
CA LYS A 565 28.00 6.37 23.00
C LYS A 565 28.71 7.47 22.18
N PRO A 566 28.36 8.77 22.32
CA PRO A 566 29.12 9.85 21.69
C PRO A 566 30.37 10.22 22.49
N LYS A 567 31.43 10.61 21.77
CA LYS A 567 32.65 11.25 22.31
C LYS A 567 32.28 12.57 22.99
N GLN A 568 32.87 12.82 24.15
CA GLN A 568 32.70 14.07 24.91
C GLN A 568 33.29 15.25 24.14
N HIS A 569 32.44 16.23 23.80
CA HIS A 569 32.87 17.61 23.58
C HIS A 569 32.21 18.47 24.66
N ASN A 570 33.04 19.08 25.50
CA ASN A 570 32.65 20.01 26.55
C ASN A 570 32.25 21.36 25.93
N GLY A 571 31.04 21.83 26.23
CA GLY A 571 30.61 23.20 25.97
C GLY A 571 29.08 23.35 25.84
N TYR A 572 28.34 23.27 26.95
CA TYR A 572 26.92 23.64 26.96
C TYR A 572 26.64 24.75 27.98
N ARG A 573 26.16 25.89 27.47
CA ARG A 573 25.32 26.84 28.20
C ARG A 573 23.99 26.13 28.51
N SER A 574 23.56 26.17 29.77
CA SER A 574 22.25 25.65 30.21
C SER A 574 21.11 26.47 29.60
N LEU A 575 20.27 25.83 28.78
CA LEU A 575 18.97 26.37 28.38
C LEU A 575 17.92 26.10 29.49
N PRO A 576 16.92 26.97 29.67
CA PRO A 576 15.91 26.81 30.72
C PRO A 576 15.04 25.57 30.49
N ALA A 577 14.65 24.91 31.58
CA ALA A 577 13.81 23.73 31.58
C ALA A 577 12.44 24.03 30.93
N ARG A 578 12.12 23.37 29.81
CA ARG A 578 10.76 23.40 29.21
C ARG A 578 9.78 22.70 30.16
N LYS A 579 8.57 23.25 30.33
CA LYS A 579 7.46 22.55 30.99
C LYS A 579 7.20 21.22 30.26
N PRO A 580 6.84 20.13 30.96
CA PRO A 580 6.54 18.86 30.32
C PRO A 580 5.31 19.00 29.41
N ASP A 581 5.37 18.39 28.22
CA ASP A 581 4.27 18.41 27.26
C ASP A 581 3.03 17.72 27.84
N VAL A 582 1.91 18.45 27.87
CA VAL A 582 0.60 17.91 28.24
C VAL A 582 -0.22 17.80 26.97
N LEU A 583 -0.46 16.56 26.52
CA LEU A 583 -1.41 16.33 25.45
C LEU A 583 -2.81 16.52 26.03
N GLN A 584 -3.54 17.52 25.53
CA GLN A 584 -4.96 17.69 25.85
C GLN A 584 -5.76 16.78 24.91
N PRO A 585 -6.48 15.77 25.42
CA PRO A 585 -7.29 14.91 24.56
C PRO A 585 -8.39 15.69 23.85
N VAL A 586 -8.72 15.29 22.63
CA VAL A 586 -9.73 15.95 21.78
C VAL A 586 -10.70 14.92 21.24
N HIS A 587 -11.98 15.27 21.19
CA HIS A 587 -12.98 14.51 20.44
C HIS A 587 -12.86 14.87 18.95
N LEU A 588 -12.73 13.90 18.05
CA LEU A 588 -12.68 14.12 16.59
C LEU A 588 -13.85 13.41 15.91
N THR A 589 -14.35 13.97 14.81
CA THR A 589 -15.43 13.36 14.01
C THR A 589 -15.03 13.20 12.55
N SER A 590 -15.52 12.14 11.92
CA SER A 590 -15.40 11.91 10.49
C SER A 590 -16.59 12.54 9.76
N PRO A 591 -16.37 13.37 8.72
CA PRO A 591 -17.46 13.93 7.92
C PRO A 591 -18.19 12.87 7.07
N PHE A 592 -17.66 11.65 6.98
CA PHE A 592 -18.25 10.55 6.23
C PHE A 592 -19.05 9.57 7.11
N GLY A 593 -19.14 9.83 8.41
CA GLY A 593 -19.64 8.86 9.38
C GLY A 593 -18.73 7.62 9.49
N PRO A 594 -19.27 6.48 9.97
CA PRO A 594 -18.55 5.22 10.05
C PRO A 594 -18.14 4.69 8.67
N LEU A 595 -16.84 4.38 8.53
CA LEU A 595 -16.25 3.66 7.41
C LEU A 595 -15.98 2.21 7.82
N ARG A 596 -15.95 1.30 6.85
CA ARG A 596 -15.65 -0.12 7.07
C ARG A 596 -14.33 -0.47 6.40
N SER A 597 -13.42 -1.12 7.13
CA SER A 597 -12.23 -1.73 6.53
C SER A 597 -12.66 -2.93 5.69
N ALA A 598 -12.10 -3.08 4.49
CA ALA A 598 -12.48 -4.14 3.57
C ALA A 598 -12.21 -5.54 4.13
N ASP A 599 -11.23 -5.66 5.03
CA ASP A 599 -10.87 -6.90 5.70
C ASP A 599 -11.57 -7.13 7.04
N ASP A 600 -12.41 -6.19 7.49
CA ASP A 600 -12.99 -6.15 8.84
C ASP A 600 -11.95 -6.15 9.97
N LEU A 601 -10.72 -5.71 9.70
CA LEU A 601 -9.59 -5.75 10.65
C LEU A 601 -9.19 -7.19 11.05
N LEU A 602 -9.35 -8.14 10.13
CA LEU A 602 -9.13 -9.58 10.37
C LEU A 602 -7.91 -10.13 9.62
N LEU A 603 -7.21 -9.34 8.82
CA LEU A 603 -5.92 -9.78 8.29
C LEU A 603 -4.87 -9.78 9.41
N PRO A 604 -4.09 -10.86 9.58
CA PRO A 604 -3.07 -10.92 10.63
C PRO A 604 -1.88 -10.00 10.35
N TYR A 605 -1.53 -9.82 9.07
CA TYR A 605 -0.43 -8.97 8.65
C TYR A 605 -0.60 -8.51 7.20
N THR A 606 0.04 -7.40 6.88
CA THR A 606 0.31 -6.96 5.51
C THR A 606 1.78 -6.59 5.33
N ASN A 607 2.51 -6.27 6.41
CA ASN A 607 3.97 -6.23 6.45
C ASN A 607 4.52 -7.49 7.15
N TYR A 608 5.56 -8.11 6.57
CA TYR A 608 6.11 -9.37 7.09
C TYR A 608 7.66 -9.43 7.00
N VAL A 609 8.34 -8.75 7.92
CA VAL A 609 9.80 -8.73 8.03
C VAL A 609 10.31 -9.50 9.24
N ARG A 610 11.62 -9.71 9.34
CA ARG A 610 12.22 -10.28 10.55
C ARG A 610 12.10 -9.30 11.71
N GLY A 611 11.47 -9.74 12.81
CA GLY A 611 11.31 -8.94 14.02
C GLY A 611 10.06 -8.06 14.06
N TYR A 612 9.31 -7.93 12.96
CA TYR A 612 8.03 -7.23 12.92
C TYR A 612 7.09 -7.85 11.89
N GLN A 613 5.86 -8.14 12.29
CA GLN A 613 4.77 -8.47 11.39
C GLN A 613 3.49 -7.81 11.92
N GLY A 614 2.72 -7.19 11.04
CA GLY A 614 1.53 -6.45 11.45
C GLY A 614 0.66 -6.03 10.28
N LEU A 615 -0.62 -5.80 10.59
CA LEU A 615 -1.58 -5.21 9.65
C LEU A 615 -1.33 -3.71 9.58
N LEU A 616 -0.79 -3.24 8.48
CA LEU A 616 -0.46 -1.83 8.25
C LEU A 616 -1.24 -1.24 7.07
N ASP A 617 -1.66 -2.07 6.12
CA ASP A 617 -2.25 -1.64 4.85
C ASP A 617 -3.76 -1.88 4.84
N TYR A 618 -4.52 -0.85 4.50
CA TYR A 618 -5.98 -0.88 4.64
C TYR A 618 -6.70 -0.34 3.40
N ILE A 619 -7.93 -0.82 3.19
CA ILE A 619 -8.92 -0.25 2.27
C ILE A 619 -10.18 0.06 3.07
N PHE A 620 -10.42 1.33 3.41
CA PHE A 620 -11.64 1.79 4.07
C PHE A 620 -12.66 2.28 3.04
N LEU A 621 -13.93 1.88 3.18
CA LEU A 621 -15.03 2.27 2.30
C LEU A 621 -16.27 2.72 3.08
N GLN A 622 -17.11 3.53 2.44
CA GLN A 622 -18.42 3.89 2.99
C GLN A 622 -19.43 2.73 2.86
N PRO A 623 -19.82 2.05 3.97
CA PRO A 623 -20.59 0.81 3.91
C PRO A 623 -22.02 1.00 3.40
N GLY A 624 -22.58 2.22 3.46
CA GLY A 624 -23.90 2.55 2.92
C GLY A 624 -23.94 2.71 1.40
N ARG A 625 -22.77 2.75 0.73
CA ARG A 625 -22.67 2.96 -0.73
C ARG A 625 -21.98 1.81 -1.45
N MET A 626 -21.05 1.14 -0.77
CA MET A 626 -20.28 0.03 -1.31
C MET A 626 -20.26 -1.13 -0.32
N GLU A 627 -20.13 -2.34 -0.84
CA GLU A 627 -19.97 -3.57 -0.06
C GLU A 627 -18.78 -4.36 -0.56
N VAL A 628 -18.07 -5.04 0.36
CA VAL A 628 -16.99 -5.97 0.01
C VAL A 628 -17.61 -7.27 -0.48
N LYS A 629 -17.44 -7.55 -1.77
CA LYS A 629 -17.84 -8.83 -2.38
C LYS A 629 -16.83 -9.92 -2.05
N GLN A 630 -15.55 -9.58 -2.17
CA GLN A 630 -14.45 -10.50 -1.93
C GLN A 630 -13.20 -9.73 -1.51
N LEU A 631 -12.49 -10.25 -0.52
CA LEU A 631 -11.11 -9.86 -0.24
C LEU A 631 -10.23 -11.02 -0.69
N LEU A 632 -9.22 -10.78 -1.51
CA LEU A 632 -8.27 -11.82 -1.89
C LEU A 632 -7.48 -12.26 -0.64
N PRO A 633 -7.29 -13.58 -0.44
CA PRO A 633 -6.49 -14.07 0.68
C PRO A 633 -5.06 -13.54 0.57
N ILE A 634 -4.47 -13.22 1.72
CA ILE A 634 -3.03 -12.96 1.83
C ILE A 634 -2.28 -14.31 1.89
N PRO A 635 -1.04 -14.39 1.38
CA PRO A 635 -0.19 -15.57 1.57
C PRO A 635 -0.02 -15.91 3.04
N SER A 636 -0.21 -17.18 3.40
CA SER A 636 0.07 -17.70 4.74
C SER A 636 1.58 -17.72 5.02
N CYS A 637 1.97 -17.90 6.28
CA CYS A 637 3.38 -18.06 6.65
C CYS A 637 4.06 -19.23 5.88
N LYS A 638 3.28 -20.29 5.57
CA LYS A 638 3.73 -21.42 4.74
C LYS A 638 3.95 -20.99 3.29
N ASP A 639 3.06 -20.18 2.73
CA ASP A 639 3.17 -19.69 1.35
C ASP A 639 4.37 -18.76 1.18
N LEU A 640 4.62 -17.88 2.17
CA LEU A 640 5.79 -17.00 2.20
C LEU A 640 7.10 -17.80 2.32
N ALA A 641 7.08 -18.93 3.04
CA ALA A 641 8.20 -19.81 3.37
C ALA A 641 9.31 -19.17 4.24
N SER A 642 9.46 -17.84 4.20
CA SER A 642 10.37 -17.05 5.04
C SER A 642 9.89 -15.60 5.14
N PHE A 643 10.72 -14.71 5.67
CA PHE A 643 10.48 -13.26 5.67
C PHE A 643 10.58 -12.67 4.27
N ILE A 644 9.92 -11.53 4.05
CA ILE A 644 9.94 -10.79 2.78
C ILE A 644 10.63 -9.43 2.95
N PRO A 645 11.30 -8.88 1.92
CA PRO A 645 11.35 -9.34 0.54
C PRO A 645 12.16 -10.64 0.37
N SER A 646 11.90 -11.37 -0.71
CA SER A 646 12.56 -12.65 -1.01
C SER A 646 12.73 -12.85 -2.51
N LEU A 647 13.20 -14.03 -2.94
CA LEU A 647 13.26 -14.40 -4.35
C LEU A 647 11.92 -14.15 -5.08
N ARG A 648 10.80 -14.49 -4.45
CA ARG A 648 9.47 -14.44 -5.08
C ARG A 648 8.73 -13.14 -4.77
N PHE A 649 8.91 -12.60 -3.57
CA PHE A 649 8.15 -11.45 -3.06
C PHE A 649 8.99 -10.16 -3.13
N PRO A 650 8.65 -9.19 -3.98
CA PRO A 650 9.49 -8.03 -4.27
C PRO A 650 9.34 -6.85 -3.29
N SER A 651 8.47 -6.97 -2.29
CA SER A 651 8.25 -6.00 -1.23
C SER A 651 8.30 -6.69 0.12
N ASP A 652 8.49 -5.91 1.20
CA ASP A 652 8.27 -6.34 2.57
C ASP A 652 6.80 -6.28 3.00
N HIS A 653 5.95 -5.69 2.14
CA HIS A 653 4.50 -5.72 2.26
C HIS A 653 3.86 -6.73 1.29
N ILE A 654 2.57 -6.97 1.50
CA ILE A 654 1.70 -7.81 0.69
C ILE A 654 0.57 -6.94 0.16
N ALA A 655 0.34 -6.95 -1.15
CA ALA A 655 -0.75 -6.19 -1.75
C ALA A 655 -2.12 -6.59 -1.14
N VAL A 656 -2.93 -5.63 -0.71
CA VAL A 656 -4.31 -5.88 -0.29
C VAL A 656 -5.21 -5.64 -1.49
N VAL A 657 -6.00 -6.65 -1.87
CA VAL A 657 -6.86 -6.61 -3.06
C VAL A 657 -8.30 -6.89 -2.67
N ALA A 658 -9.18 -5.90 -2.86
CA ALA A 658 -10.59 -5.99 -2.54
C ALA A 658 -11.45 -5.82 -3.81
N GLU A 659 -12.41 -6.73 -3.97
CA GLU A 659 -13.52 -6.58 -4.91
C GLU A 659 -14.70 -5.98 -4.17
N LEU A 660 -15.08 -4.78 -4.59
CA LEU A 660 -16.21 -4.05 -4.05
C LEU A 660 -17.38 -4.11 -5.03
N THR A 661 -18.59 -3.92 -4.52
CA THR A 661 -19.79 -3.78 -5.34
C THR A 661 -20.54 -2.53 -4.92
N TRP A 662 -21.04 -1.76 -5.89
CA TRP A 662 -21.96 -0.66 -5.62
C TRP A 662 -23.28 -1.22 -5.08
N ARG A 663 -23.83 -0.57 -4.04
CA ARG A 663 -25.21 -0.84 -3.61
C ARG A 663 -26.17 -0.17 -4.58
N SER A 664 -27.25 -0.86 -4.96
CA SER A 664 -28.32 -0.24 -5.74
C SER A 664 -28.89 0.96 -4.97
N PRO A 665 -29.16 2.09 -5.63
CA PRO A 665 -29.85 3.20 -4.97
C PRO A 665 -31.21 2.71 -4.49
N SER A 666 -31.44 2.76 -3.17
CA SER A 666 -32.73 2.43 -2.59
C SER A 666 -33.78 3.38 -3.17
N VAL A 667 -34.75 2.84 -3.93
CA VAL A 667 -35.88 3.61 -4.45
C VAL A 667 -36.75 4.02 -3.27
N THR A 668 -36.62 5.27 -2.83
CA THR A 668 -37.57 5.88 -1.90
C THR A 668 -38.75 6.40 -2.72
N ASN A 669 -39.86 5.67 -2.75
CA ASN A 669 -41.14 6.25 -3.19
C ASN A 669 -41.60 7.30 -2.17
N SER A 670 -42.40 8.26 -2.63
CA SER A 670 -42.89 9.45 -1.93
C SER A 670 -43.69 9.22 -0.63
N ASN A 671 -43.80 7.97 -0.16
CA ASN A 671 -44.54 7.59 1.05
C ASN A 671 -43.68 6.92 2.15
N GLY A 672 -42.34 6.98 2.07
CA GLY A 672 -41.47 6.68 3.22
C GLY A 672 -41.53 5.25 3.79
N ARG A 673 -41.90 4.25 2.97
CA ARG A 673 -41.81 2.82 3.32
C ARG A 673 -40.76 2.12 2.45
N LEU A 674 -39.82 1.44 3.10
CA LEU A 674 -38.89 0.50 2.47
C LEU A 674 -39.68 -0.73 1.97
N GLU A 675 -39.70 -0.96 0.66
CA GLU A 675 -40.08 -2.26 0.10
C GLU A 675 -38.83 -3.15 -0.02
N SER A 676 -38.88 -4.33 0.56
CA SER A 676 -37.87 -5.37 0.35
C SER A 676 -38.06 -6.00 -1.03
N SER A 677 -37.13 -5.79 -1.95
CA SER A 677 -37.07 -6.52 -3.22
C SER A 677 -36.55 -7.94 -2.99
N HIS A 678 -37.43 -8.81 -2.51
CA HIS A 678 -37.29 -10.26 -2.65
C HIS A 678 -38.49 -10.80 -3.42
N GLU A 679 -38.43 -10.72 -4.75
CA GLU A 679 -39.16 -11.65 -5.61
C GLU A 679 -38.12 -12.42 -6.43
N ALA A 680 -37.71 -13.56 -5.86
CA ALA A 680 -37.20 -14.66 -6.65
C ALA A 680 -38.40 -15.32 -7.32
N THR A 681 -38.33 -15.46 -8.64
CA THR A 681 -39.25 -16.24 -9.46
C THR A 681 -39.26 -17.71 -8.99
N SER A 682 -40.28 -18.10 -8.23
CA SER A 682 -40.63 -19.50 -8.01
C SER A 682 -42.02 -19.76 -8.57
N SER A 683 -42.08 -20.71 -9.50
CA SER A 683 -43.27 -21.25 -10.15
C SER A 683 -44.37 -21.69 -9.19
N GLN A 684 -45.60 -21.43 -9.61
CA GLN A 684 -46.90 -21.68 -8.99
C GLN A 684 -47.10 -23.08 -8.39
N THR A 685 -47.77 -23.15 -7.23
CA THR A 685 -48.98 -23.96 -7.03
C THR A 685 -49.72 -23.46 -5.77
N ALA A 686 -50.99 -23.12 -5.94
CA ALA A 686 -51.86 -22.55 -4.92
C ALA A 686 -52.51 -23.63 -4.05
N LEU A 687 -52.76 -23.33 -2.77
CA LEU A 687 -53.91 -23.82 -2.01
C LEU A 687 -54.20 -22.89 -0.81
N THR A 688 -55.45 -22.48 -0.75
CA THR A 688 -56.08 -21.47 0.10
C THR A 688 -56.47 -21.96 1.49
N THR A 689 -56.62 -21.00 2.42
CA THR A 689 -57.46 -20.91 3.65
C THR A 689 -56.61 -20.52 4.88
N GLY A 690 -56.94 -19.60 5.79
CA GLY A 690 -58.00 -18.60 5.93
C GLY A 690 -57.82 -17.87 7.28
N SER A 691 -58.01 -16.53 7.26
CA SER A 691 -58.64 -15.69 8.30
C SER A 691 -58.05 -15.52 9.73
N GLN A 692 -57.74 -14.24 10.02
CA GLN A 692 -58.06 -13.40 11.21
C GLN A 692 -57.21 -13.44 12.50
N GLY A 693 -56.84 -12.23 12.97
CA GLY A 693 -56.74 -11.93 14.42
C GLY A 693 -55.65 -10.97 14.90
N SER A 694 -55.92 -9.66 14.81
CA SER A 694 -55.24 -8.47 15.39
C SER A 694 -54.55 -8.61 16.77
N LYS A 695 -53.39 -7.95 16.97
CA LYS A 695 -53.23 -6.81 17.92
C LYS A 695 -51.82 -6.17 17.89
N ALA A 696 -51.82 -4.83 17.93
CA ALA A 696 -50.67 -3.95 17.92
C ALA A 696 -49.89 -3.95 19.24
N ALA A 697 -48.56 -3.87 19.15
CA ALA A 697 -47.68 -3.36 20.19
C ALA A 697 -46.53 -2.57 19.54
N GLN A 698 -46.36 -1.33 19.96
CA GLN A 698 -45.27 -0.44 19.58
C GLN A 698 -43.92 -1.06 20.00
N GLY A 699 -42.99 -1.18 19.05
CA GLY A 699 -41.67 -1.73 19.28
C GLY A 699 -40.62 -0.97 18.47
N SER A 700 -39.64 -0.42 19.18
CA SER A 700 -38.43 0.24 18.68
C SER A 700 -37.78 -0.52 17.52
N SER A 701 -37.42 0.21 16.47
CA SER A 701 -36.64 -0.26 15.33
C SER A 701 -35.26 -0.78 15.77
N GLN A 702 -35.18 -2.08 16.08
CA GLN A 702 -33.92 -2.81 16.05
C GLN A 702 -33.64 -3.19 14.58
N GLU A 703 -32.59 -2.63 14.01
CA GLU A 703 -32.05 -3.08 12.72
C GLU A 703 -31.72 -4.58 12.83
N ALA A 704 -32.41 -5.40 12.02
CA ALA A 704 -32.10 -6.81 11.87
C ALA A 704 -30.77 -6.95 11.11
N ILE A 705 -29.68 -7.12 11.85
CA ILE A 705 -28.36 -7.45 11.32
C ILE A 705 -28.36 -8.95 10.96
N GLN A 706 -28.03 -9.28 9.71
CA GLN A 706 -27.93 -10.66 9.24
C GLN A 706 -26.93 -11.48 10.08
N PRO A 707 -27.20 -12.76 10.37
CA PRO A 707 -26.26 -13.65 11.07
C PRO A 707 -25.01 -13.87 10.20
N GLY A 708 -23.83 -13.54 10.74
CA GLY A 708 -22.56 -13.72 10.05
C GLY A 708 -22.22 -15.20 9.88
N ARG A 709 -21.75 -15.60 8.69
CA ARG A 709 -20.96 -16.84 8.56
C ARG A 709 -19.69 -16.64 9.39
N GLY A 710 -19.59 -17.23 10.58
CA GLY A 710 -18.41 -17.09 11.43
C GLY A 710 -17.15 -17.44 10.64
N ARG A 711 -16.23 -16.47 10.53
CA ARG A 711 -14.99 -16.63 9.79
C ARG A 711 -14.00 -17.39 10.67
N LEU A 712 -13.50 -18.52 10.16
CA LEU A 712 -12.42 -19.28 10.77
C LEU A 712 -11.10 -18.52 10.55
N LEU A 713 -10.38 -18.23 11.63
CA LEU A 713 -9.13 -17.48 11.66
C LEU A 713 -8.11 -18.24 12.50
N GLU A 714 -6.83 -18.13 12.19
CA GLU A 714 -5.77 -18.60 13.10
C GLU A 714 -5.76 -17.74 14.36
N ALA A 715 -5.56 -18.35 15.53
CA ALA A 715 -5.47 -17.69 16.83
C ALA A 715 -4.12 -16.97 17.00
N ASP A 716 -3.94 -15.94 16.20
CA ASP A 716 -2.75 -15.13 16.11
C ASP A 716 -2.83 -13.94 17.08
N LEU A 717 -1.80 -13.73 17.91
CA LEU A 717 -1.70 -12.60 18.84
C LEU A 717 -1.92 -11.24 18.17
N ARG A 718 -1.56 -11.11 16.88
CA ARG A 718 -1.79 -9.87 16.11
C ARG A 718 -3.27 -9.51 15.95
N LEU A 719 -4.17 -10.48 16.11
CA LEU A 719 -5.63 -10.30 16.03
C LEU A 719 -6.28 -10.02 17.39
N ALA A 720 -5.52 -10.02 18.50
CA ALA A 720 -6.09 -9.85 19.84
C ALA A 720 -6.85 -8.50 20.00
N GLY A 721 -6.30 -7.39 19.48
CA GLY A 721 -6.95 -6.09 19.50
C GLY A 721 -8.25 -6.05 18.68
N ALA A 722 -8.26 -6.72 17.51
CA ALA A 722 -9.46 -6.86 16.69
C ALA A 722 -10.54 -7.67 17.43
N ALA A 723 -10.17 -8.81 18.00
CA ALA A 723 -11.06 -9.65 18.80
C ALA A 723 -11.64 -8.90 20.01
N ALA A 724 -10.81 -8.16 20.75
CA ALA A 724 -11.26 -7.32 21.86
C ALA A 724 -12.28 -6.27 21.40
N SER A 725 -12.08 -5.67 20.22
CA SER A 725 -13.05 -4.73 19.65
C SER A 725 -14.36 -5.39 19.23
N MET A 726 -14.33 -6.61 18.70
CA MET A 726 -15.56 -7.34 18.36
C MET A 726 -16.39 -7.60 19.62
N LEU A 727 -15.73 -8.02 20.72
CA LEU A 727 -16.37 -8.22 22.03
C LEU A 727 -16.96 -6.93 22.59
N ARG A 728 -16.24 -5.81 22.45
CA ARG A 728 -16.72 -4.45 22.78
C ARG A 728 -18.00 -4.09 22.02
N ASP A 729 -18.12 -4.52 20.77
CA ASP A 729 -19.32 -4.27 19.94
C ASP A 729 -20.42 -5.33 20.19
N ASN A 730 -20.44 -5.92 21.40
CA ASN A 730 -21.42 -6.90 21.88
C ASN A 730 -21.47 -8.19 21.04
N ARG A 731 -20.40 -8.54 20.33
CA ARG A 731 -20.32 -9.79 19.56
C ARG A 731 -19.86 -10.95 20.44
N VAL A 732 -20.09 -12.16 19.94
CA VAL A 732 -19.62 -13.42 20.55
C VAL A 732 -18.55 -14.02 19.64
N LEU A 733 -17.45 -14.46 20.26
CA LEU A 733 -16.31 -15.08 19.58
C LEU A 733 -16.11 -16.49 20.11
N ALA A 734 -15.65 -17.40 19.25
CA ALA A 734 -15.06 -18.65 19.70
C ALA A 734 -13.53 -18.50 19.75
N VAL A 735 -12.92 -18.83 20.88
CA VAL A 735 -11.50 -18.60 21.17
C VAL A 735 -10.87 -19.84 21.81
N PRO A 736 -9.61 -20.17 21.49
CA PRO A 736 -8.89 -21.23 22.18
C PRO A 736 -8.50 -20.78 23.59
N THR A 737 -8.39 -21.75 24.49
CA THR A 737 -7.76 -21.57 25.81
C THR A 737 -6.78 -22.71 26.07
N ASP A 738 -6.07 -22.69 27.18
CA ASP A 738 -5.21 -23.76 27.70
C ASP A 738 -5.95 -25.06 28.10
N THR A 739 -7.28 -25.09 28.03
CA THR A 739 -8.05 -26.32 28.33
C THR A 739 -9.00 -26.73 27.22
N LEU A 740 -9.88 -25.82 26.80
CA LEU A 740 -10.92 -26.07 25.80
C LEU A 740 -11.11 -24.83 24.94
N TYR A 741 -11.69 -25.00 23.76
CA TYR A 741 -12.31 -23.90 23.03
C TYR A 741 -13.48 -23.35 23.83
N GLY A 742 -13.61 -22.02 23.86
CA GLY A 742 -14.64 -21.31 24.59
C GLY A 742 -15.37 -20.28 23.73
N LEU A 743 -16.64 -20.05 24.04
CA LEU A 743 -17.39 -18.89 23.59
C LEU A 743 -17.18 -17.74 24.58
N ALA A 744 -16.74 -16.61 24.07
CA ALA A 744 -16.44 -15.40 24.83
C ALA A 744 -17.41 -14.26 24.47
N ALA A 745 -17.83 -13.51 25.49
CA ALA A 745 -18.60 -12.28 25.36
C ALA A 745 -18.14 -11.24 26.39
N CYS A 746 -18.41 -9.95 26.17
CA CYS A 746 -18.16 -8.91 27.17
C CYS A 746 -18.99 -9.16 28.44
N ALA A 747 -18.34 -9.35 29.61
CA ALA A 747 -19.05 -9.65 30.86
C ALA A 747 -19.82 -8.44 31.43
N GLY A 748 -19.44 -7.23 31.02
CA GLY A 748 -20.16 -5.98 31.34
C GLY A 748 -21.39 -5.73 30.47
N SER A 749 -21.60 -6.52 29.40
CA SER A 749 -22.67 -6.27 28.42
C SER A 749 -23.83 -7.22 28.56
N SER A 750 -25.00 -6.69 28.91
CA SER A 750 -26.26 -7.45 28.91
C SER A 750 -26.61 -8.03 27.53
N VAL A 751 -26.31 -7.30 26.46
CA VAL A 751 -26.57 -7.76 25.07
C VAL A 751 -25.61 -8.89 24.67
N GLY A 752 -24.32 -8.73 25.00
CA GLY A 752 -23.32 -9.77 24.72
C GLY A 752 -23.60 -11.05 25.49
N LEU A 753 -23.97 -10.94 26.76
CA LEU A 753 -24.36 -12.07 27.60
C LEU A 753 -25.61 -12.77 27.07
N GLN A 754 -26.67 -12.03 26.71
CA GLN A 754 -27.89 -12.63 26.16
C GLN A 754 -27.57 -13.44 24.90
N ARG A 755 -26.77 -12.87 23.97
CA ARG A 755 -26.31 -13.60 22.78
C ARG A 755 -25.55 -14.87 23.14
N LEU A 756 -24.64 -14.81 24.11
CA LEU A 756 -23.90 -15.98 24.58
C LEU A 756 -24.84 -17.09 25.11
N TYR A 757 -25.87 -16.72 25.87
CA TYR A 757 -26.90 -17.66 26.36
C TYR A 757 -27.71 -18.26 25.21
N ASP A 758 -28.13 -17.44 24.25
CA ASP A 758 -28.93 -17.84 23.08
C ASP A 758 -28.17 -18.85 22.21
N ILE A 759 -26.91 -18.56 21.90
CA ILE A 759 -26.03 -19.43 21.09
C ILE A 759 -25.87 -20.80 21.76
N LYS A 760 -25.62 -20.80 23.07
CA LYS A 760 -25.40 -22.04 23.83
C LYS A 760 -26.70 -22.82 24.11
N LYS A 761 -27.87 -22.21 23.87
CA LYS A 761 -29.18 -22.67 24.34
C LYS A 761 -29.13 -23.04 25.83
N ARG A 762 -28.43 -22.22 26.62
CA ARG A 762 -28.15 -22.51 28.03
C ARG A 762 -29.36 -22.15 28.90
N PRO A 763 -29.80 -23.03 29.82
CA PRO A 763 -30.84 -22.68 30.79
C PRO A 763 -30.47 -21.43 31.60
N ALA A 764 -31.45 -20.54 31.83
CA ALA A 764 -31.27 -19.22 32.43
C ALA A 764 -30.76 -19.19 33.90
N GLY A 765 -30.38 -20.34 34.48
CA GLY A 765 -29.89 -20.45 35.86
C GLY A 765 -28.48 -21.06 36.01
N LEU A 766 -27.82 -21.49 34.92
CA LEU A 766 -26.48 -22.09 35.04
C LEU A 766 -25.39 -21.00 35.03
N PRO A 767 -24.55 -20.91 36.07
CA PRO A 767 -23.59 -19.81 36.21
C PRO A 767 -22.53 -19.81 35.11
N LEU A 768 -22.12 -18.63 34.67
CA LEU A 768 -21.00 -18.37 33.78
C LEU A 768 -19.76 -17.97 34.59
N GLY A 769 -18.59 -18.45 34.17
CA GLY A 769 -17.32 -17.92 34.67
C GLY A 769 -16.91 -16.68 33.89
N ILE A 770 -16.00 -15.91 34.48
CA ILE A 770 -15.26 -14.86 33.77
C ILE A 770 -13.80 -15.26 33.58
N CYS A 771 -13.17 -14.71 32.56
CA CYS A 771 -11.71 -14.71 32.43
C CYS A 771 -11.15 -13.29 32.41
N VAL A 772 -9.97 -13.15 33.00
CA VAL A 772 -9.17 -11.92 33.05
C VAL A 772 -7.76 -12.19 32.54
N GLY A 773 -7.03 -11.13 32.19
CA GLY A 773 -5.73 -11.22 31.51
C GLY A 773 -4.59 -11.58 32.45
N ASP A 774 -4.59 -10.99 33.64
CA ASP A 774 -3.53 -11.15 34.62
C ASP A 774 -4.07 -11.44 36.03
N VAL A 775 -3.22 -12.07 36.86
CA VAL A 775 -3.59 -12.50 38.22
C VAL A 775 -3.98 -11.29 39.09
N SER A 776 -3.35 -10.13 38.87
CA SER A 776 -3.66 -8.88 39.55
C SER A 776 -5.11 -8.42 39.36
N ASP A 777 -5.78 -8.87 38.30
CA ASP A 777 -7.14 -8.43 37.95
C ASP A 777 -8.22 -9.22 38.72
N VAL A 778 -7.87 -10.37 39.32
CA VAL A 778 -8.81 -11.24 40.03
C VAL A 778 -9.51 -10.47 41.16
N GLY A 779 -8.76 -9.68 41.93
CA GLY A 779 -9.27 -8.87 43.04
C GLY A 779 -10.27 -7.77 42.62
N THR A 780 -10.30 -7.41 41.33
CA THR A 780 -11.27 -6.44 40.80
C THR A 780 -12.70 -7.00 40.77
N TYR A 781 -12.83 -8.32 40.67
CA TYR A 781 -14.12 -9.00 40.46
C TYR A 781 -14.51 -9.95 41.58
N GLY A 782 -13.53 -10.55 42.26
CA GLY A 782 -13.72 -11.45 43.40
C GLY A 782 -12.99 -10.95 44.63
N ASP A 783 -13.61 -11.07 45.81
CA ASP A 783 -12.96 -10.80 47.08
C ASP A 783 -12.01 -11.95 47.43
N ALA A 784 -10.71 -11.63 47.38
CA ALA A 784 -9.62 -12.54 47.73
C ALA A 784 -8.89 -12.10 49.01
N SER A 785 -9.42 -11.13 49.77
CA SER A 785 -8.75 -10.52 50.92
C SER A 785 -8.46 -11.49 52.07
N HIS A 786 -9.21 -12.58 52.16
CA HIS A 786 -9.02 -13.64 53.16
C HIS A 786 -8.05 -14.74 52.73
N LEU A 787 -7.55 -14.72 51.50
CA LEU A 787 -6.62 -15.73 50.99
C LEU A 787 -5.18 -15.44 51.45
N PRO A 788 -4.37 -16.49 51.69
CA PRO A 788 -2.94 -16.31 51.97
C PRO A 788 -2.19 -15.59 50.85
N ASP A 789 -1.24 -14.73 51.22
CA ASP A 789 -0.37 -14.01 50.28
C ASP A 789 0.36 -14.99 49.34
N GLY A 790 0.37 -14.69 48.04
CA GLY A 790 1.03 -15.51 47.02
C GLY A 790 0.25 -16.73 46.54
N LEU A 791 -0.91 -17.04 47.14
CA LEU A 791 -1.71 -18.20 46.72
C LEU A 791 -2.20 -18.07 45.28
N LEU A 792 -2.69 -16.89 44.89
CA LEU A 792 -3.23 -16.65 43.55
C LEU A 792 -2.12 -16.83 42.49
N GLU A 793 -0.94 -16.24 42.71
CA GLU A 793 0.23 -16.36 41.83
C GLU A 793 0.76 -17.79 41.78
N ALA A 794 0.54 -18.58 42.82
CA ALA A 794 0.96 -19.98 42.86
C ALA A 794 0.01 -20.92 42.09
N VAL A 795 -1.23 -20.53 41.80
CA VAL A 795 -2.22 -21.41 41.14
C VAL A 795 -2.72 -20.86 39.81
N LEU A 796 -2.48 -19.58 39.51
CA LEU A 796 -2.81 -18.90 38.27
C LEU A 796 -1.54 -18.31 37.62
N PRO A 797 -1.47 -18.20 36.28
CA PRO A 797 -2.43 -18.70 35.29
C PRO A 797 -2.47 -20.23 35.21
N GLY A 798 -3.52 -20.78 34.60
CA GLY A 798 -3.60 -22.22 34.32
C GLY A 798 -5.00 -22.82 34.23
N PRO A 799 -5.09 -24.16 34.15
CA PRO A 799 -6.33 -24.91 33.98
C PRO A 799 -7.16 -25.01 35.27
N VAL A 800 -7.32 -23.91 36.01
CA VAL A 800 -8.13 -23.80 37.22
C VAL A 800 -9.12 -22.64 37.14
N THR A 801 -10.29 -22.79 37.76
CA THR A 801 -11.29 -21.73 37.94
C THR A 801 -11.56 -21.58 39.42
N LEU A 802 -11.34 -20.37 39.95
CA LEU A 802 -11.51 -20.06 41.37
C LEU A 802 -12.88 -19.41 41.57
N ILE A 803 -13.74 -20.03 42.37
CA ILE A 803 -15.00 -19.42 42.82
C ILE A 803 -14.71 -18.60 44.06
N LEU A 804 -14.87 -17.28 43.94
CA LEU A 804 -14.65 -16.31 45.00
C LEU A 804 -15.95 -15.56 45.32
N PRO A 805 -16.12 -15.02 46.53
CA PRO A 805 -17.19 -14.07 46.82
C PRO A 805 -17.13 -12.92 45.82
N ARG A 806 -18.28 -12.53 45.26
CA ARG A 806 -18.36 -11.44 44.28
C ARG A 806 -18.05 -10.11 44.97
N HIS A 807 -17.16 -9.33 44.38
CA HIS A 807 -16.85 -8.00 44.90
C HIS A 807 -18.08 -7.06 44.78
N PRO A 808 -18.41 -6.21 45.76
CA PRO A 808 -19.62 -5.40 45.73
C PRO A 808 -19.65 -4.31 44.64
N HIS A 809 -18.48 -3.86 44.17
CA HIS A 809 -18.34 -2.75 43.21
C HIS A 809 -17.76 -3.17 41.85
N THR A 810 -18.26 -4.25 41.25
CA THR A 810 -17.79 -4.67 39.91
C THR A 810 -18.48 -3.91 38.76
N ARG A 811 -17.79 -3.82 37.62
CA ARG A 811 -18.37 -3.36 36.33
C ARG A 811 -19.08 -4.46 35.54
N LEU A 812 -19.34 -5.62 36.16
CA LEU A 812 -19.99 -6.75 35.49
C LEU A 812 -21.49 -6.47 35.34
N SER A 813 -22.10 -7.01 34.28
CA SER A 813 -23.55 -6.87 34.09
C SER A 813 -24.31 -7.59 35.21
N PRO A 814 -25.41 -7.01 35.72
CA PRO A 814 -26.31 -7.71 36.64
C PRO A 814 -26.91 -9.01 36.07
N LEU A 815 -26.92 -9.18 34.74
CA LEU A 815 -27.37 -10.41 34.08
C LEU A 815 -26.33 -11.53 34.14
N LEU A 816 -25.07 -11.22 34.51
CA LEU A 816 -24.07 -12.24 34.75
C LEU A 816 -24.36 -12.87 36.12
N ASN A 817 -24.90 -14.09 36.13
CA ASN A 817 -25.20 -14.85 37.35
C ASN A 817 -26.10 -14.07 38.33
N PRO A 818 -27.36 -13.77 37.95
CA PRO A 818 -28.25 -12.96 38.77
C PRO A 818 -28.52 -13.64 40.12
N GLY A 819 -28.37 -12.89 41.22
CA GLY A 819 -28.64 -13.36 42.58
C GLY A 819 -27.58 -14.29 43.20
N LEU A 820 -26.52 -14.65 42.47
CA LEU A 820 -25.43 -15.47 43.03
C LEU A 820 -24.38 -14.59 43.74
N PRO A 821 -24.04 -14.89 45.02
CA PRO A 821 -23.07 -14.11 45.80
C PRO A 821 -21.62 -14.43 45.46
N SER A 822 -21.36 -15.41 44.60
CA SER A 822 -20.03 -15.85 44.19
C SER A 822 -19.85 -15.83 42.67
N LEU A 823 -18.59 -15.81 42.24
CA LEU A 823 -18.20 -15.72 40.83
C LEU A 823 -17.00 -16.63 40.56
N GLY A 824 -17.10 -17.45 39.50
CA GLY A 824 -15.96 -18.19 38.98
C GLY A 824 -15.05 -17.28 38.15
N ILE A 825 -13.78 -17.18 38.54
CA ILE A 825 -12.76 -16.35 37.89
C ILE A 825 -11.63 -17.25 37.42
N ARG A 826 -11.15 -17.01 36.20
CA ARG A 826 -10.05 -17.75 35.58
C ARG A 826 -9.02 -16.81 34.97
N VAL A 827 -7.75 -17.20 35.05
CA VAL A 827 -6.66 -16.62 34.26
C VAL A 827 -6.11 -17.76 33.39
N PRO A 828 -6.60 -17.91 32.15
CA PRO A 828 -6.17 -18.99 31.26
C PRO A 828 -4.67 -18.88 30.96
N ASP A 829 -3.93 -19.99 30.88
CA ASP A 829 -2.53 -19.99 30.42
C ASP A 829 -2.43 -20.03 28.88
N SER A 830 -3.07 -19.04 28.24
CA SER A 830 -3.11 -18.90 26.79
C SER A 830 -2.91 -17.44 26.43
N ASP A 831 -1.80 -17.14 25.75
CA ASP A 831 -1.41 -15.76 25.44
C ASP A 831 -2.49 -15.02 24.65
N PHE A 832 -3.14 -15.71 23.69
CA PHE A 832 -4.16 -15.10 22.84
C PHE A 832 -5.36 -14.57 23.64
N ILE A 833 -5.99 -15.40 24.49
CA ILE A 833 -7.15 -14.95 25.28
C ILE A 833 -6.75 -13.97 26.39
N ARG A 834 -5.55 -14.12 26.97
CA ARG A 834 -5.03 -13.16 27.96
C ARG A 834 -4.85 -11.78 27.35
N GLU A 835 -4.30 -11.70 26.14
CA GLU A 835 -4.11 -10.43 25.45
C GLU A 835 -5.44 -9.75 25.07
N ILE A 836 -6.45 -10.53 24.64
CA ILE A 836 -7.81 -10.01 24.45
C ILE A 836 -8.36 -9.42 25.76
N CYS A 837 -8.20 -10.13 26.89
CA CYS A 837 -8.62 -9.64 28.19
C CYS A 837 -7.91 -8.33 28.59
N ARG A 838 -6.60 -8.23 28.37
CA ARG A 838 -5.82 -7.00 28.65
C ARG A 838 -6.33 -5.82 27.85
N HIS A 839 -6.55 -5.98 26.53
CA HIS A 839 -7.14 -4.92 25.70
C HIS A 839 -8.54 -4.52 26.16
N HIS A 840 -9.37 -5.50 26.51
CA HIS A 840 -10.74 -5.23 26.95
C HIS A 840 -10.76 -4.50 28.31
N GLN A 841 -9.82 -4.81 29.20
CA GLN A 841 -9.64 -4.13 30.48
C GLN A 841 -9.08 -2.71 30.31
N SER A 842 -8.05 -2.51 29.48
CA SER A 842 -7.50 -1.17 29.21
C SER A 842 -8.51 -0.23 28.55
N ALA A 843 -9.43 -0.78 27.75
CA ALA A 843 -10.58 -0.07 27.19
C ALA A 843 -11.72 0.20 28.20
N GLY A 844 -11.57 -0.18 29.48
CA GLY A 844 -12.54 0.07 30.54
C GLY A 844 -13.78 -0.84 30.53
N LEU A 845 -13.79 -1.90 29.73
CA LEU A 845 -14.94 -2.79 29.53
C LEU A 845 -14.96 -3.99 30.49
N GLY A 846 -13.85 -4.24 31.18
CA GLY A 846 -13.72 -5.21 32.25
C GLY A 846 -13.39 -6.63 31.77
N ALA A 847 -13.93 -7.66 32.45
CA ALA A 847 -13.65 -9.06 32.17
C ALA A 847 -14.47 -9.61 30.98
N LEU A 848 -14.08 -10.80 30.51
CA LEU A 848 -14.85 -11.55 29.52
C LEU A 848 -15.64 -12.66 30.20
N ALA A 849 -16.90 -12.84 29.83
CA ALA A 849 -17.65 -14.03 30.19
C ALA A 849 -17.23 -15.16 29.26
N LEU A 850 -16.90 -16.32 29.82
CA LEU A 850 -16.34 -17.44 29.06
C LEU A 850 -17.03 -18.75 29.44
N THR A 851 -17.36 -19.55 28.44
CA THR A 851 -17.89 -20.90 28.63
C THR A 851 -17.41 -21.80 27.49
N SER A 852 -17.37 -23.11 27.68
CA SER A 852 -16.94 -24.05 26.63
C SER A 852 -17.74 -23.89 25.33
N ALA A 853 -17.07 -24.05 24.19
CA ALA A 853 -17.65 -23.96 22.85
C ALA A 853 -18.35 -25.26 22.48
N ASN A 854 -19.53 -25.47 23.05
CA ASN A 854 -20.41 -26.58 22.80
C ASN A 854 -21.85 -26.18 23.14
N LEU A 855 -22.83 -26.85 22.53
CA LEU A 855 -24.21 -26.78 23.00
C LEU A 855 -24.29 -27.21 24.47
N SER A 856 -25.21 -26.62 25.24
CA SER A 856 -25.34 -26.94 26.67
C SER A 856 -25.55 -28.44 26.88
N GLY A 857 -24.62 -29.09 27.60
CA GLY A 857 -24.63 -30.55 27.86
C GLY A 857 -23.91 -31.39 26.79
N GLY A 858 -23.37 -30.79 25.73
CA GLY A 858 -22.57 -31.47 24.70
C GLY A 858 -21.15 -31.84 25.15
N GLN A 859 -20.40 -32.50 24.28
CA GLN A 859 -19.00 -32.85 24.53
C GLN A 859 -18.10 -31.61 24.58
N SER A 860 -17.00 -31.71 25.32
CA SER A 860 -15.98 -30.66 25.38
C SER A 860 -15.22 -30.57 24.07
N SER A 861 -14.83 -29.35 23.69
CA SER A 861 -14.18 -29.06 22.41
C SER A 861 -12.70 -28.75 22.59
N VAL A 862 -11.83 -29.65 22.15
CA VAL A 862 -10.35 -29.50 22.11
C VAL A 862 -9.83 -29.25 20.69
N GLU A 863 -10.68 -29.43 19.67
CA GLU A 863 -10.37 -29.13 18.26
C GLU A 863 -11.47 -28.26 17.66
N VAL A 864 -11.12 -27.37 16.72
CA VAL A 864 -12.05 -26.37 16.19
C VAL A 864 -13.27 -26.97 15.48
N LEU A 865 -13.09 -28.12 14.83
CA LEU A 865 -14.14 -28.81 14.06
C LEU A 865 -15.21 -29.45 14.96
N GLN A 866 -14.94 -29.64 16.26
CA GLN A 866 -15.86 -30.32 17.19
C GLN A 866 -17.09 -29.47 17.55
N PHE A 867 -17.10 -28.18 17.20
CA PHE A 867 -18.21 -27.26 17.43
C PHE A 867 -18.58 -26.47 16.17
N GLN A 868 -18.36 -27.07 14.99
CA GLN A 868 -18.61 -26.44 13.70
C GLN A 868 -20.04 -25.91 13.56
N GLU A 869 -21.01 -26.56 14.21
CA GLU A 869 -22.41 -26.16 14.25
C GLU A 869 -22.66 -24.80 14.92
N LEU A 870 -21.74 -24.31 15.74
CA LEU A 870 -21.83 -23.01 16.42
C LEU A 870 -21.17 -21.87 15.64
N TRP A 871 -20.39 -22.17 14.60
CA TRP A 871 -19.60 -21.18 13.88
C TRP A 871 -20.48 -20.09 13.25
N SER A 872 -21.62 -20.44 12.65
CA SER A 872 -22.56 -19.48 12.06
C SER A 872 -23.22 -18.54 13.07
N SER A 873 -23.07 -18.82 14.36
CA SER A 873 -23.60 -17.97 15.43
C SER A 873 -22.51 -17.11 16.08
N CYS A 874 -21.24 -17.35 15.75
CA CYS A 874 -20.10 -16.56 16.20
C CYS A 874 -19.73 -15.53 15.13
N THR A 875 -19.24 -14.36 15.52
CA THR A 875 -18.74 -13.38 14.54
C THR A 875 -17.39 -13.82 13.97
N ALA A 876 -16.53 -14.42 14.80
CA ALA A 876 -15.30 -15.08 14.37
C ALA A 876 -15.00 -16.30 15.26
N VAL A 877 -14.28 -17.26 14.68
CA VAL A 877 -13.79 -18.47 15.33
C VAL A 877 -12.27 -18.47 15.17
N PHE A 878 -11.56 -18.35 16.29
CA PHE A 878 -10.10 -18.39 16.32
C PHE A 878 -9.62 -19.82 16.61
N ASP A 879 -8.71 -20.34 15.80
CA ASP A 879 -8.20 -21.71 15.82
C ASP A 879 -6.70 -21.72 16.15
N ALA A 880 -6.32 -22.43 17.21
CA ALA A 880 -4.93 -22.68 17.60
C ALA A 880 -4.50 -24.13 17.28
N GLY A 881 -5.28 -24.86 16.48
CA GLY A 881 -5.13 -26.29 16.29
C GLY A 881 -5.72 -27.10 17.46
N LYS A 882 -5.17 -28.30 17.68
CA LYS A 882 -5.58 -29.17 18.78
C LYS A 882 -5.02 -28.64 20.10
N ILE A 883 -5.89 -28.46 21.09
CA ILE A 883 -5.49 -28.13 22.46
C ILE A 883 -4.99 -29.41 23.13
N GLU A 884 -3.71 -29.42 23.51
CA GLU A 884 -3.04 -30.54 24.21
C GLU A 884 -3.45 -30.60 25.70
N ALA A 885 -4.74 -30.84 25.95
CA ALA A 885 -5.31 -30.93 27.28
C ALA A 885 -6.35 -32.06 27.35
N GLU A 886 -6.58 -32.60 28.56
CA GLU A 886 -7.65 -33.57 28.77
C GLU A 886 -9.02 -32.90 28.55
N ALA A 887 -9.93 -33.58 27.84
CA ALA A 887 -11.28 -33.07 27.52
C ALA A 887 -12.17 -32.85 28.77
N CYS A 888 -11.68 -33.12 29.98
CA CYS A 888 -12.37 -32.89 31.24
C CYS A 888 -12.45 -31.40 31.64
N GLY A 889 -11.63 -30.53 31.03
CA GLY A 889 -11.62 -29.08 31.27
C GLY A 889 -10.97 -28.66 32.59
N SER A 890 -11.15 -27.40 32.99
CA SER A 890 -10.50 -26.84 34.19
C SER A 890 -11.00 -27.46 35.50
N THR A 891 -10.10 -27.57 36.48
CA THR A 891 -10.49 -27.83 37.88
C THR A 891 -11.23 -26.62 38.44
N ILE A 892 -12.37 -26.81 39.11
CA ILE A 892 -13.13 -25.74 39.74
C ILE A 892 -13.00 -25.84 41.26
N LEU A 893 -12.41 -24.83 41.88
CA LEU A 893 -12.21 -24.74 43.32
C LEU A 893 -13.03 -23.59 43.91
N GLU A 894 -13.83 -23.87 44.92
CA GLU A 894 -14.53 -22.88 45.71
C GLU A 894 -13.67 -22.46 46.90
N LEU A 895 -13.41 -21.15 46.97
CA LEU A 895 -12.56 -20.50 47.97
C LEU A 895 -13.34 -19.43 48.76
N CYS A 896 -14.67 -19.57 48.85
CA CYS A 896 -15.54 -18.62 49.56
C CYS A 896 -15.43 -18.70 51.09
N THR A 897 -14.93 -19.80 51.64
CA THR A 897 -14.79 -20.01 53.09
C THR A 897 -13.34 -19.80 53.52
N PRO A 898 -13.05 -18.86 54.45
CA PRO A 898 -11.70 -18.67 54.96
C PRO A 898 -11.07 -19.96 55.48
N GLY A 899 -9.83 -20.23 55.04
CA GLY A 899 -9.05 -21.41 55.44
C GLY A 899 -9.48 -22.73 54.79
N ALA A 900 -10.43 -22.73 53.85
CA ALA A 900 -10.88 -23.94 53.18
C ALA A 900 -10.92 -23.79 51.64
N ALA A 901 -10.61 -24.88 50.94
CA ALA A 901 -10.75 -25.02 49.51
C ALA A 901 -11.59 -26.25 49.18
N LYS A 902 -12.73 -26.06 48.49
CA LYS A 902 -13.65 -27.14 48.13
C LYS A 902 -13.59 -27.43 46.63
N VAL A 903 -13.48 -28.70 46.26
CA VAL A 903 -13.60 -29.11 44.85
C VAL A 903 -15.06 -29.07 44.44
N VAL A 904 -15.40 -28.22 43.48
CA VAL A 904 -16.74 -28.20 42.86
C VAL A 904 -16.76 -29.10 41.64
N ARG A 905 -15.63 -29.17 40.91
CA ARG A 905 -15.43 -30.09 39.80
C ARG A 905 -13.96 -30.46 39.71
N ALA A 906 -13.66 -31.76 39.70
CA ALA A 906 -12.34 -32.26 39.36
C ALA A 906 -12.13 -32.14 37.84
N GLY A 907 -11.04 -31.48 37.44
CA GLY A 907 -10.60 -31.38 36.05
C GLY A 907 -9.08 -31.57 35.99
N ILE A 908 -8.45 -30.94 34.99
CA ILE A 908 -7.01 -31.01 34.79
C ILE A 908 -6.25 -30.60 36.06
N ASN A 909 -5.26 -31.41 36.44
CA ASN A 909 -4.34 -31.17 37.55
C ASN A 909 -5.02 -30.97 38.93
N CYS A 910 -6.23 -31.51 39.15
CA CYS A 910 -6.97 -31.33 40.40
C CYS A 910 -6.15 -31.64 41.66
N ASP A 911 -5.42 -32.76 41.67
CA ASP A 911 -4.65 -33.21 42.83
C ASP A 911 -3.47 -32.29 43.12
N THR A 912 -2.77 -31.85 42.07
CA THR A 912 -1.71 -30.84 42.13
C THR A 912 -2.22 -29.53 42.75
N TYR A 913 -3.42 -29.08 42.36
CA TYR A 913 -4.01 -27.88 42.96
C TYR A 913 -4.36 -28.08 44.44
N LEU A 914 -4.89 -29.24 44.83
CA LEU A 914 -5.18 -29.54 46.24
C LEU A 914 -3.92 -29.60 47.10
N GLU A 915 -2.83 -30.15 46.58
CA GLU A 915 -1.52 -30.12 47.25
C GLU A 915 -1.01 -28.70 47.45
N ARG A 916 -1.12 -27.83 46.42
CA ARG A 916 -0.80 -26.40 46.55
C ARG A 916 -1.70 -25.72 47.58
N MET A 917 -3.01 -25.97 47.59
CA MET A 917 -3.91 -25.39 48.59
C MET A 917 -3.48 -25.78 50.03
N ARG A 918 -3.08 -27.04 50.25
CA ARG A 918 -2.55 -27.51 51.54
C ARG A 918 -1.23 -26.84 51.91
N SER A 919 -0.32 -26.61 50.95
CA SER A 919 0.95 -25.95 51.24
C SER A 919 0.80 -24.49 51.70
N PHE A 920 -0.31 -23.84 51.32
CA PHE A 920 -0.70 -22.51 51.81
C PHE A 920 -1.58 -22.55 53.06
N GLY A 921 -1.76 -23.73 53.68
CA GLY A 921 -2.48 -23.90 54.95
C GLY A 921 -4.00 -24.03 54.82
N LEU A 922 -4.55 -24.24 53.62
CA LEU A 922 -5.99 -24.45 53.44
C LEU A 922 -6.38 -25.91 53.67
N GLN A 923 -7.48 -26.12 54.39
CA GLN A 923 -8.15 -27.41 54.46
C GLN A 923 -8.82 -27.72 53.12
N THR A 924 -8.56 -28.90 52.57
CA THR A 924 -9.11 -29.31 51.27
C THR A 924 -10.28 -30.27 51.46
N VAL A 925 -11.42 -29.93 50.88
CA VAL A 925 -12.65 -30.75 50.88
C VAL A 925 -12.93 -31.17 49.44
N ARG A 926 -13.05 -32.47 49.20
CA ARG A 926 -13.48 -32.98 47.90
C ARG A 926 -14.99 -33.09 47.82
#